data_AF-A0A9Q9AKR7-F1
#
_entry.id   AF-A0A9Q9AKR7-F1
#
_cell.length_a   1.000
_cell.length_b   1.000
_cell.length_c   1.000
_cell.angle_alpha   90.00
_cell.angle_beta   90.00
_cell.angle_gamma   90.00
#
_symmetry.space_group_name_H-M   'P 1'
#
loop_
_entity.id
_entity.type
_entity.pdbx_description
1 polymer ?
#
loop_
_entity_poly.entity_id
_entity_poly.type
_entity_poly.pdbx_seq_one_letter_code
_entity_poly.pdbx_strand_id
1 'polypeptide(L)'
;MRSTSGLLVTILVSLNTVYRVLAESCCDHDAGFDPKAAGQRAQQLARHSWEYGTVAEALLELYNPRLSVFSPQAFPAGEPPDPDPQLVPALAYAKRHIRLHNETLVDGDGASGDPASLGVSALMIGQTDRRFMEAAKRQFEHLERVPTWENGAISHREDYAELWSDFVYMAPPFMAYYAVATNSTETIKKALMQCLKYRQVMRPNVSSESVSAGAWQHIVGPNNEDRGLWSTGNGWAAMGMARVLATLLHWPPTAIEADAQIAQADLFTWIGEILQAAMNSPKDKRLLRNYLNDTTWFGEVSGTAILTATVYRVAAMQEEASALFSGQAPKVKKSHPGIQKPVSNKMLSWADENLKAIAAQVQNNGLASPVVNPLGWGDRKLFTKGSPEGESFLIMLYAAWRDCVKAGACEDCSAVIQTNEMRIRDLESQRHHRPSSELWKAHTFKLKHDFAHMSKHPPEPLGLGIWSSRITVQRMLKRLRLQPTKTDTQMAANTNTPDPSRKSFFDLPAELRNAVYELFAADCPLTLSSKTGVTPSSLLLASRQCRDEYLPILLGTARIQVSITDMNFTKLMVTICGLSDGARKAMASNLSLLIVLRVKKCGSDVYANLRAWCQFQAQASTLPSTERDEHEAEVRPLWHYIIDPARETNAAQLDWYCGRVRVLKERSSDKGVRIEVQRILDVLEGERTGKSELGSWNMGFGDAYALYAANATRRT
;
A
#
# COMPACT_ATOMS: atom_id res chain seq x y z
N MET A 1 9.19 -39.60 34.52
CA MET A 1 8.36 -38.52 33.95
C MET A 1 9.24 -37.68 33.04
N ARG A 2 9.21 -37.93 31.72
CA ARG A 2 10.02 -37.23 30.71
C ARG A 2 9.09 -36.55 29.69
N SER A 3 9.34 -35.26 29.52
CA SER A 3 9.16 -34.41 28.33
C SER A 3 7.90 -34.56 27.47
N THR A 4 6.94 -33.65 27.65
CA THR A 4 5.86 -33.31 26.70
C THR A 4 6.11 -31.99 25.96
N SER A 5 7.34 -31.45 26.00
CA SER A 5 7.67 -30.15 25.41
C SER A 5 8.17 -30.20 23.95
N GLY A 6 8.29 -31.39 23.36
CA GLY A 6 8.86 -31.59 22.03
C GLY A 6 7.86 -31.61 20.86
N LEU A 7 6.56 -31.75 21.11
CA LEU A 7 5.56 -31.96 20.03
C LEU A 7 4.80 -30.68 19.63
N LEU A 8 4.72 -29.68 20.52
CA LEU A 8 4.01 -28.42 20.25
C LEU A 8 4.83 -27.41 19.43
N VAL A 9 6.16 -27.46 19.53
CA VAL A 9 7.05 -26.58 18.74
C VAL A 9 7.05 -26.99 17.27
N THR A 10 6.95 -28.29 16.97
CA THR A 10 6.94 -28.80 15.59
C THR A 10 5.60 -28.55 14.88
N ILE A 11 4.49 -28.49 15.63
CA ILE A 11 3.14 -28.19 15.08
C ILE A 11 2.93 -26.68 14.88
N LEU A 12 3.55 -25.81 15.70
CA LEU A 12 3.50 -24.36 15.53
C LEU A 12 4.42 -23.83 14.43
N VAL A 13 5.53 -24.52 14.13
CA VAL A 13 6.39 -24.20 12.98
C VAL A 13 5.73 -24.63 11.67
N SER A 14 5.03 -25.77 11.64
CA SER A 14 4.33 -26.24 10.43
C SER A 14 3.02 -25.49 10.14
N LEU A 15 2.31 -24.95 11.16
CA LEU A 15 1.12 -24.11 10.94
C LEU A 15 1.46 -22.67 10.51
N ASN A 16 2.64 -22.15 10.85
CA ASN A 16 3.10 -20.83 10.38
C ASN A 16 3.62 -20.84 8.93
N THR A 17 4.11 -21.99 8.45
CA THR A 17 4.54 -22.14 7.04
C THR A 17 3.33 -22.30 6.11
N VAL A 18 2.28 -23.00 6.55
CA VAL A 18 1.05 -23.19 5.75
C VAL A 18 0.24 -21.90 5.57
N TYR A 19 0.31 -20.95 6.51
CA TYR A 19 -0.30 -19.61 6.35
C TYR A 19 0.55 -18.62 5.52
N ARG A 20 1.80 -18.97 5.16
CA ARG A 20 2.72 -18.09 4.42
C ARG A 20 2.66 -18.24 2.90
N VAL A 21 1.91 -19.21 2.37
CA VAL A 21 1.81 -19.51 0.93
C VAL A 21 0.34 -19.56 0.46
N LEU A 22 -0.58 -18.92 1.19
CA LEU A 22 -1.89 -18.63 0.62
C LEU A 22 -1.73 -17.38 -0.25
N ALA A 23 -2.16 -17.47 -1.52
CA ALA A 23 -2.19 -16.34 -2.43
C ALA A 23 -2.72 -15.11 -1.69
N GLU A 24 -1.88 -14.08 -1.51
CA GLU A 24 -2.39 -12.78 -1.10
C GLU A 24 -3.50 -12.44 -2.09
N SER A 25 -4.61 -11.85 -1.62
CA SER A 25 -5.70 -11.50 -2.52
C SER A 25 -5.13 -10.70 -3.69
N CYS A 26 -5.04 -11.34 -4.86
CA CYS A 26 -4.20 -10.85 -5.93
C CYS A 26 -4.68 -9.48 -6.43
N CYS A 27 -5.99 -9.26 -6.29
CA CYS A 27 -6.79 -8.44 -7.16
C CYS A 27 -7.70 -7.48 -6.37
N ASP A 28 -7.20 -6.99 -5.23
CA ASP A 28 -7.92 -6.06 -4.32
C ASP A 28 -8.05 -4.64 -4.86
N HIS A 29 -7.34 -4.31 -5.95
CA HIS A 29 -7.33 -2.97 -6.53
C HIS A 29 -7.93 -3.03 -7.95
N ASP A 30 -8.69 -2.01 -8.32
CA ASP A 30 -9.32 -1.92 -9.63
C ASP A 30 -8.44 -1.13 -10.61
N ALA A 31 -7.84 -1.84 -11.57
CA ALA A 31 -7.07 -1.26 -12.66
C ALA A 31 -7.90 -1.02 -13.93
N GLY A 32 -9.21 -1.26 -13.89
CA GLY A 32 -10.13 -1.14 -15.02
C GLY A 32 -10.21 -2.37 -15.93
N PHE A 33 -9.57 -3.48 -15.55
CA PHE A 33 -9.67 -4.79 -16.22
C PHE A 33 -9.43 -5.93 -15.22
N ASP A 34 -9.83 -7.17 -15.58
CA ASP A 34 -9.63 -8.35 -14.72
C ASP A 34 -8.25 -8.99 -14.98
N PRO A 35 -7.27 -8.86 -14.07
CA PRO A 35 -5.94 -9.45 -14.24
C PRO A 35 -5.97 -10.98 -14.12
N LYS A 36 -6.96 -11.59 -13.46
CA LYS A 36 -7.10 -13.06 -13.42
C LYS A 36 -7.53 -13.60 -14.78
N ALA A 37 -8.49 -12.93 -15.42
CA ALA A 37 -8.95 -13.30 -16.75
C ALA A 37 -7.80 -13.17 -17.78
N ALA A 38 -7.01 -12.10 -17.70
CA ALA A 38 -5.80 -11.94 -18.51
C ALA A 38 -4.80 -13.08 -18.24
N GLY A 39 -4.59 -13.47 -16.98
CA GLY A 39 -3.77 -14.63 -16.61
C GLY A 39 -4.25 -15.97 -17.14
N GLN A 40 -5.56 -16.17 -17.23
CA GLN A 40 -6.11 -17.37 -17.87
C GLN A 40 -5.86 -17.36 -19.37
N ARG A 41 -6.05 -16.21 -20.03
CA ARG A 41 -5.84 -16.05 -21.46
C ARG A 41 -4.36 -16.23 -21.84
N ALA A 42 -3.44 -15.64 -21.09
CA ALA A 42 -2.00 -15.78 -21.31
C ALA A 42 -1.56 -17.26 -21.30
N GLN A 43 -1.99 -18.02 -20.28
CA GLN A 43 -1.73 -19.46 -20.19
C GLN A 43 -2.37 -20.26 -21.36
N GLN A 44 -3.57 -19.88 -21.79
CA GLN A 44 -4.25 -20.55 -22.90
C GLN A 44 -3.60 -20.28 -24.24
N LEU A 45 -2.99 -19.12 -24.45
CA LEU A 45 -2.39 -18.73 -25.72
C LEU A 45 -0.93 -19.18 -25.86
N ALA A 46 -0.18 -19.33 -24.77
CA ALA A 46 1.26 -19.63 -24.82
C ALA A 46 1.59 -20.96 -25.51
N ARG A 47 2.47 -20.93 -26.51
CA ARG A 47 2.92 -22.08 -27.31
C ARG A 47 4.44 -22.15 -27.48
N HIS A 48 5.15 -21.05 -27.27
CA HIS A 48 6.59 -20.96 -27.52
C HIS A 48 7.42 -20.82 -26.22
N SER A 49 8.72 -21.07 -26.33
CA SER A 49 9.69 -21.14 -25.23
C SER A 49 9.67 -19.94 -24.30
N TRP A 50 9.81 -18.74 -24.85
CA TRP A 50 9.88 -17.50 -24.06
C TRP A 50 8.55 -17.22 -23.35
N GLU A 51 7.43 -17.50 -24.03
CA GLU A 51 6.08 -17.25 -23.53
C GLU A 51 5.81 -18.03 -22.24
N TYR A 52 6.34 -19.26 -22.11
CA TYR A 52 6.17 -20.04 -20.88
C TYR A 52 6.83 -19.38 -19.67
N GLY A 53 8.04 -18.84 -19.83
CA GLY A 53 8.73 -18.12 -18.77
C GLY A 53 8.05 -16.79 -18.44
N THR A 54 7.65 -16.03 -19.46
CA THR A 54 6.93 -14.76 -19.29
C THR A 54 5.61 -14.94 -18.53
N VAL A 55 4.83 -15.97 -18.89
CA VAL A 55 3.58 -16.30 -18.18
C VAL A 55 3.87 -16.71 -16.75
N ALA A 56 4.88 -17.53 -16.50
CA ALA A 56 5.24 -17.94 -15.14
C ALA A 56 5.61 -16.73 -14.27
N GLU A 57 6.43 -15.83 -14.79
CA GLU A 57 6.82 -14.60 -14.12
C GLU A 57 5.63 -13.68 -13.82
N ALA A 58 4.73 -13.49 -14.79
CA ALA A 58 3.50 -12.73 -14.62
C ALA A 58 2.60 -13.32 -13.51
N LEU A 59 2.39 -14.63 -13.52
CA LEU A 59 1.61 -15.33 -12.50
C LEU A 59 2.25 -15.23 -11.11
N LEU A 60 3.58 -15.24 -11.04
CA LEU A 60 4.32 -15.13 -9.78
C LEU A 60 4.10 -13.75 -9.17
N GLU A 61 4.25 -12.69 -9.98
CA GLU A 61 3.98 -11.31 -9.55
C GLU A 61 2.51 -11.10 -9.14
N LEU A 62 1.56 -11.75 -9.82
CA LEU A 62 0.14 -11.60 -9.54
C LEU A 62 -0.26 -12.27 -8.22
N TYR A 63 0.03 -13.56 -8.06
CA TYR A 63 -0.49 -14.39 -6.98
C TYR A 63 0.46 -14.52 -5.78
N ASN A 64 1.76 -14.40 -6.01
CA ASN A 64 2.77 -14.60 -4.97
C ASN A 64 3.85 -13.49 -5.05
N PRO A 65 3.47 -12.19 -4.96
CA PRO A 65 4.40 -11.08 -5.16
C PRO A 65 5.61 -11.09 -4.22
N ARG A 66 5.48 -11.69 -3.02
CA ARG A 66 6.59 -11.87 -2.07
C ARG A 66 7.73 -12.75 -2.60
N LEU A 67 7.44 -13.63 -3.56
CA LEU A 67 8.42 -14.53 -4.17
C LEU A 67 9.08 -13.91 -5.41
N SER A 68 8.50 -12.83 -5.96
CA SER A 68 9.09 -12.11 -7.08
C SER A 68 10.33 -11.35 -6.63
N VAL A 69 11.32 -11.20 -7.52
CA VAL A 69 12.52 -10.37 -7.30
C VAL A 69 12.19 -8.93 -6.94
N PHE A 70 11.01 -8.43 -7.29
CA PHE A 70 10.57 -7.07 -6.94
C PHE A 70 10.15 -6.91 -5.47
N SER A 71 10.07 -8.00 -4.70
CA SER A 71 9.80 -7.90 -3.27
C SER A 71 11.10 -7.64 -2.50
N PRO A 72 11.11 -6.72 -1.51
CA PRO A 72 12.23 -6.61 -0.57
C PRO A 72 12.42 -7.84 0.33
N GLN A 73 11.56 -8.87 0.21
CA GLN A 73 11.67 -10.16 0.86
C GLN A 73 11.99 -11.30 -0.12
N ALA A 74 12.37 -11.00 -1.37
CA ALA A 74 12.61 -11.98 -2.43
C ALA A 74 13.66 -13.04 -2.04
N PHE A 75 14.69 -12.65 -1.29
CA PHE A 75 15.82 -13.51 -0.91
C PHE A 75 15.93 -13.66 0.61
N PRO A 76 15.06 -14.45 1.25
CA PRO A 76 15.15 -14.68 2.69
C PRO A 76 16.50 -15.30 3.03
N ALA A 77 17.19 -14.73 4.02
CA ALA A 77 18.56 -15.12 4.41
C ALA A 77 19.62 -15.02 3.28
N GLY A 78 19.33 -14.31 2.19
CA GLY A 78 20.24 -14.15 1.06
C GLY A 78 20.23 -15.30 0.05
N GLU A 79 19.27 -16.21 0.15
CA GLU A 79 19.10 -17.38 -0.73
C GLU A 79 17.78 -17.28 -1.52
N PRO A 80 17.62 -18.04 -2.62
CA PRO A 80 16.31 -18.21 -3.26
C PRO A 80 15.27 -18.74 -2.25
N PRO A 81 14.01 -18.29 -2.33
CA PRO A 81 12.94 -18.83 -1.51
C PRO A 81 12.63 -20.28 -1.92
N ASP A 82 12.14 -21.06 -0.95
CA ASP A 82 11.85 -22.50 -1.05
C ASP A 82 10.35 -22.82 -0.91
N PRO A 83 9.46 -22.20 -1.72
CA PRO A 83 8.03 -22.47 -1.62
C PRO A 83 7.70 -23.90 -2.08
N ASP A 84 6.57 -24.44 -1.61
CA ASP A 84 5.98 -25.64 -2.22
C ASP A 84 5.50 -25.29 -3.65
N PRO A 85 6.09 -25.88 -4.71
CA PRO A 85 5.71 -25.57 -6.08
C PRO A 85 4.26 -25.89 -6.43
N GLN A 86 3.59 -26.79 -5.70
CA GLN A 86 2.18 -27.12 -5.94
C GLN A 86 1.23 -26.02 -5.44
N LEU A 87 1.66 -25.22 -4.46
CA LEU A 87 0.87 -24.14 -3.88
C LEU A 87 1.14 -22.78 -4.57
N VAL A 88 2.11 -22.72 -5.49
CA VAL A 88 2.46 -21.52 -6.26
C VAL A 88 2.03 -21.71 -7.72
N PRO A 89 0.94 -21.07 -8.18
CA PRO A 89 0.41 -21.26 -9.54
C PRO A 89 1.45 -21.07 -10.66
N ALA A 90 2.35 -20.11 -10.50
CA ALA A 90 3.45 -19.85 -11.43
C ALA A 90 4.41 -21.05 -11.57
N LEU A 91 4.83 -21.63 -10.45
CA LEU A 91 5.75 -22.77 -10.46
C LEU A 91 5.05 -24.03 -10.96
N ALA A 92 3.80 -24.27 -10.56
CA ALA A 92 2.99 -25.36 -11.08
C ALA A 92 2.79 -25.25 -12.60
N TYR A 93 2.65 -24.03 -13.14
CA TYR A 93 2.61 -23.77 -14.57
C TYR A 93 3.97 -24.09 -15.23
N ALA A 94 5.05 -23.43 -14.80
CA ALA A 94 6.39 -23.58 -15.37
C ALA A 94 6.87 -25.03 -15.38
N LYS A 95 6.57 -25.78 -14.31
CA LYS A 95 6.99 -27.18 -14.14
C LYS A 95 6.56 -28.09 -15.30
N ARG A 96 5.45 -27.78 -15.99
CA ARG A 96 4.95 -28.59 -17.13
C ARG A 96 5.76 -28.41 -18.41
N HIS A 97 6.55 -27.34 -18.49
CA HIS A 97 7.29 -26.96 -19.69
C HIS A 97 8.80 -27.23 -19.56
N ILE A 98 9.30 -27.34 -18.33
CA ILE A 98 10.72 -27.58 -18.04
C ILE A 98 11.12 -29.02 -18.37
N ARG A 99 12.08 -29.17 -19.28
CA ARG A 99 12.77 -30.41 -19.64
C ARG A 99 13.89 -30.69 -18.63
N LEU A 100 13.87 -31.87 -18.01
CA LEU A 100 14.79 -32.23 -16.92
C LEU A 100 16.10 -32.88 -17.38
N HIS A 101 16.21 -33.29 -18.64
CA HIS A 101 17.35 -34.07 -19.13
C HIS A 101 18.02 -33.48 -20.37
N ASN A 102 17.44 -32.43 -20.95
CA ASN A 102 17.99 -31.72 -22.10
C ASN A 102 19.03 -30.67 -21.67
N GLU A 103 19.80 -30.18 -22.63
CA GLU A 103 20.76 -29.09 -22.45
C GLU A 103 20.05 -27.80 -22.01
N THR A 104 18.95 -27.45 -22.67
CA THR A 104 18.12 -26.29 -22.37
C THR A 104 16.85 -26.66 -21.60
N LEU A 105 16.24 -25.68 -20.92
CA LEU A 105 15.02 -25.88 -20.12
C LEU A 105 13.79 -26.18 -20.96
N VAL A 106 13.75 -25.76 -22.22
CA VAL A 106 12.69 -26.03 -23.19
C VAL A 106 13.29 -25.87 -24.59
N ASP A 107 12.59 -26.34 -25.62
CA ASP A 107 13.02 -26.12 -27.00
C ASP A 107 13.07 -24.64 -27.35
N GLY A 108 14.22 -24.14 -27.79
CA GLY A 108 14.40 -22.73 -28.10
C GLY A 108 13.97 -22.33 -29.52
N ASP A 109 13.64 -23.28 -30.39
CA ASP A 109 13.34 -23.02 -31.81
C ASP A 109 14.45 -22.21 -32.53
N GLY A 110 15.70 -22.51 -32.18
CA GLY A 110 16.88 -21.81 -32.69
C GLY A 110 17.25 -20.51 -31.94
N ALA A 111 16.52 -20.15 -30.89
CA ALA A 111 16.88 -19.10 -29.94
C ALA A 111 17.54 -19.71 -28.68
N SER A 112 18.72 -19.22 -28.33
CA SER A 112 19.46 -19.61 -27.12
C SER A 112 18.94 -18.94 -25.86
N GLY A 113 18.37 -17.73 -26.01
CA GLY A 113 17.87 -16.92 -24.92
C GLY A 113 16.52 -17.38 -24.38
N ASP A 114 15.60 -17.79 -25.26
CA ASP A 114 14.20 -18.05 -24.90
C ASP A 114 14.02 -19.13 -23.84
N PRO A 115 14.75 -20.27 -23.89
CA PRO A 115 14.63 -21.28 -22.84
C PRO A 115 15.02 -20.77 -21.44
N ALA A 116 15.88 -19.76 -21.35
CA ALA A 116 16.33 -19.18 -20.09
C ALA A 116 15.21 -18.44 -19.33
N SER A 117 14.13 -18.05 -20.02
CA SER A 117 12.95 -17.41 -19.41
C SER A 117 12.30 -18.26 -18.30
N LEU A 118 12.43 -19.59 -18.35
CA LEU A 118 11.95 -20.51 -17.32
C LEU A 118 12.93 -20.69 -16.14
N GLY A 119 14.11 -20.08 -16.22
CA GLY A 119 15.23 -20.37 -15.32
C GLY A 119 15.01 -19.94 -13.88
N VAL A 120 14.35 -18.80 -13.63
CA VAL A 120 13.98 -18.36 -12.27
C VAL A 120 13.03 -19.38 -11.62
N SER A 121 12.02 -19.83 -12.37
CA SER A 121 11.09 -20.87 -11.92
C SER A 121 11.80 -22.21 -11.67
N ALA A 122 12.71 -22.61 -12.56
CA ALA A 122 13.50 -23.83 -12.40
C ALA A 122 14.37 -23.79 -11.12
N LEU A 123 15.00 -22.65 -10.83
CA LEU A 123 15.81 -22.47 -9.61
C LEU A 123 14.97 -22.48 -8.33
N MET A 124 13.79 -21.87 -8.36
CA MET A 124 12.87 -21.85 -7.21
C MET A 124 12.29 -23.25 -6.94
N ILE A 125 11.89 -23.99 -7.99
CA ILE A 125 11.49 -25.41 -7.87
C ILE A 125 12.69 -26.25 -7.40
N GLY A 126 13.88 -25.92 -7.89
CA GLY A 126 15.15 -26.58 -7.58
C GLY A 126 15.50 -26.65 -6.09
N GLN A 127 14.94 -25.75 -5.27
CA GLN A 127 15.11 -25.77 -3.82
C GLN A 127 14.51 -27.02 -3.17
N THR A 128 13.46 -27.60 -3.77
CA THR A 128 12.80 -28.81 -3.26
C THR A 128 13.02 -30.04 -4.16
N ASP A 129 13.32 -29.84 -5.45
CA ASP A 129 13.60 -30.90 -6.41
C ASP A 129 14.90 -30.63 -7.18
N ARG A 130 15.99 -31.27 -6.73
CA ARG A 130 17.35 -31.08 -7.25
C ARG A 130 17.47 -31.28 -8.77
N ARG A 131 16.57 -32.04 -9.41
CA ARG A 131 16.58 -32.24 -10.88
C ARG A 131 16.34 -30.93 -11.63
N PHE A 132 15.52 -30.03 -11.09
CA PHE A 132 15.27 -28.71 -11.67
C PHE A 132 16.48 -27.79 -11.50
N MET A 133 17.19 -27.88 -10.36
CA MET A 133 18.46 -27.19 -10.15
C MET A 133 19.52 -27.64 -11.17
N GLU A 134 19.62 -28.96 -11.40
CA GLU A 134 20.53 -29.52 -12.42
C GLU A 134 20.15 -29.07 -13.84
N ALA A 135 18.85 -28.98 -14.16
CA ALA A 135 18.38 -28.45 -15.44
C ALA A 135 18.70 -26.97 -15.62
N ALA A 136 18.50 -26.15 -14.57
CA ALA A 136 18.87 -24.74 -14.58
C ALA A 136 20.38 -24.56 -14.78
N LYS A 137 21.21 -25.37 -14.09
CA LYS A 137 22.67 -25.37 -14.29
C LYS A 137 23.06 -25.63 -15.74
N ARG A 138 22.46 -26.63 -16.41
CA ARG A 138 22.75 -26.91 -17.82
C ARG A 138 22.35 -25.76 -18.74
N GLN A 139 21.20 -25.12 -18.49
CA GLN A 139 20.79 -23.92 -19.23
C GLN A 139 21.79 -22.76 -19.05
N PHE A 140 22.27 -22.53 -17.83
CA PHE A 140 23.28 -21.51 -17.58
C PHE A 140 24.59 -21.81 -18.32
N GLU A 141 25.09 -23.04 -18.22
CA GLU A 141 26.30 -23.48 -18.92
C GLU A 141 26.15 -23.44 -20.45
N HIS A 142 24.95 -23.68 -20.96
CA HIS A 142 24.64 -23.57 -22.39
C HIS A 142 24.79 -22.12 -22.88
N LEU A 143 24.25 -21.13 -22.15
CA LEU A 143 24.43 -19.70 -22.48
C LEU A 143 25.92 -19.27 -22.52
N GLU A 144 26.81 -19.97 -21.82
CA GLU A 144 28.26 -19.69 -21.88
C GLU A 144 28.95 -20.27 -23.12
N ARG A 145 28.27 -21.15 -23.87
CA ARG A 145 28.82 -21.82 -25.06
C ARG A 145 28.28 -21.28 -26.39
N VAL A 146 27.14 -20.61 -26.38
CA VAL A 146 26.54 -20.06 -27.61
C VAL A 146 27.41 -18.93 -28.20
N PRO A 147 27.27 -18.61 -29.51
CA PRO A 147 28.04 -17.57 -30.15
C PRO A 147 27.95 -16.23 -29.40
N THR A 148 28.99 -15.44 -29.50
CA THR A 148 28.99 -14.08 -28.93
C THR A 148 29.22 -13.03 -30.01
N TRP A 149 28.61 -11.87 -29.83
CA TRP A 149 28.89 -10.68 -30.61
C TRP A 149 30.31 -10.18 -30.36
N GLU A 150 30.81 -9.26 -31.20
CA GLU A 150 32.21 -8.77 -31.12
C GLU A 150 32.58 -8.18 -29.75
N ASN A 151 31.64 -7.59 -29.02
CA ASN A 151 31.84 -7.06 -27.66
C ASN A 151 31.59 -8.12 -26.56
N GLY A 152 31.43 -9.38 -26.93
CA GLY A 152 31.17 -10.51 -26.04
C GLY A 152 29.73 -10.59 -25.52
N ALA A 153 28.77 -9.92 -26.16
CA ALA A 153 27.34 -10.13 -25.87
C ALA A 153 26.95 -11.55 -26.27
N ILE A 154 26.24 -12.27 -25.41
CA ILE A 154 25.73 -13.60 -25.73
C ILE A 154 24.67 -13.45 -26.84
N SER A 155 24.81 -14.23 -27.91
CA SER A 155 23.85 -14.24 -29.02
C SER A 155 22.47 -14.69 -28.51
N HIS A 156 21.42 -14.13 -29.11
CA HIS A 156 20.07 -14.66 -28.94
C HIS A 156 19.82 -15.89 -29.82
N ARG A 157 20.64 -16.11 -30.85
CA ARG A 157 20.55 -17.25 -31.78
C ARG A 157 21.63 -18.30 -31.48
N GLU A 158 21.26 -19.56 -31.69
CA GLU A 158 22.11 -20.73 -31.43
C GLU A 158 23.32 -20.81 -32.39
N ASP A 159 23.08 -20.58 -33.69
CA ASP A 159 24.04 -20.96 -34.74
C ASP A 159 24.95 -19.81 -35.20
N TYR A 160 24.60 -18.57 -34.89
CA TYR A 160 25.34 -17.37 -35.30
C TYR A 160 25.13 -16.22 -34.31
N ALA A 161 26.04 -15.26 -34.31
CA ALA A 161 25.92 -14.07 -33.48
C ALA A 161 24.85 -13.12 -34.04
N GLU A 162 23.75 -12.96 -33.31
CA GLU A 162 22.68 -12.01 -33.59
C GLU A 162 22.01 -11.63 -32.28
N LEU A 163 21.90 -10.33 -32.04
CA LEU A 163 21.35 -9.78 -30.81
C LEU A 163 19.90 -9.39 -31.05
N TRP A 164 19.01 -9.77 -30.14
CA TRP A 164 17.60 -9.40 -30.12
C TRP A 164 17.30 -8.73 -28.79
N SER A 165 16.61 -7.58 -28.78
CA SER A 165 16.31 -6.83 -27.55
C SER A 165 15.68 -7.68 -26.44
N ASP A 166 14.93 -8.70 -26.86
CA ASP A 166 14.16 -9.68 -26.11
C ASP A 166 15.05 -10.52 -25.19
N PHE A 167 16.28 -10.81 -25.62
CA PHE A 167 17.27 -11.56 -24.84
C PHE A 167 17.44 -10.99 -23.43
N VAL A 168 17.36 -9.67 -23.28
CA VAL A 168 17.58 -8.98 -22.00
C VAL A 168 16.48 -9.29 -20.97
N TYR A 169 15.29 -9.67 -21.40
CA TYR A 169 14.27 -10.19 -20.50
C TYR A 169 14.46 -11.68 -20.19
N MET A 170 14.91 -12.46 -21.17
CA MET A 170 14.94 -13.93 -21.03
C MET A 170 16.13 -14.41 -20.20
N ALA A 171 17.35 -13.96 -20.51
CA ALA A 171 18.57 -14.56 -19.98
C ALA A 171 19.20 -13.80 -18.79
N PRO A 172 19.46 -12.48 -18.83
CA PRO A 172 20.09 -11.77 -17.72
C PRO A 172 19.36 -11.89 -16.37
N PRO A 173 18.00 -11.82 -16.29
CA PRO A 173 17.30 -12.05 -15.03
C PRO A 173 17.53 -13.46 -14.48
N PHE A 174 17.52 -14.47 -15.33
CA PHE A 174 17.87 -15.83 -14.93
C PHE A 174 19.32 -15.93 -14.43
N MET A 175 20.28 -15.35 -15.16
CA MET A 175 21.70 -15.35 -14.75
C MET A 175 21.90 -14.65 -13.40
N ALA A 176 21.20 -13.53 -13.15
CA ALA A 176 21.24 -12.81 -11.88
C ALA A 176 20.63 -13.67 -10.75
N TYR A 177 19.53 -14.35 -11.00
CA TYR A 177 18.91 -15.25 -10.00
C TYR A 177 19.75 -16.51 -9.75
N TYR A 178 20.42 -17.04 -10.78
CA TYR A 178 21.39 -18.14 -10.68
C TYR A 178 22.58 -17.75 -9.80
N ALA A 179 23.01 -16.48 -9.87
CA ALA A 179 24.03 -15.94 -8.99
C ALA A 179 23.62 -15.98 -7.51
N VAL A 180 22.36 -15.69 -7.20
CA VAL A 180 21.81 -15.85 -5.85
C VAL A 180 21.85 -17.33 -5.45
N ALA A 181 21.30 -18.22 -6.29
CA ALA A 181 21.22 -19.67 -6.02
C ALA A 181 22.58 -20.37 -5.87
N THR A 182 23.65 -19.76 -6.38
CA THR A 182 25.03 -20.27 -6.28
C THR A 182 25.93 -19.38 -5.42
N ASN A 183 25.36 -18.36 -4.77
CA ASN A 183 26.06 -17.36 -3.98
C ASN A 183 27.32 -16.78 -4.67
N SER A 184 27.16 -16.31 -5.91
CA SER A 184 28.28 -15.94 -6.80
C SER A 184 28.20 -14.50 -7.30
N THR A 185 28.95 -13.59 -6.68
CA THR A 185 29.05 -12.19 -7.13
C THR A 185 29.69 -12.03 -8.52
N GLU A 186 30.50 -12.98 -8.96
CA GLU A 186 31.01 -13.00 -10.34
C GLU A 186 29.90 -13.33 -11.36
N THR A 187 28.97 -14.20 -10.99
CA THR A 187 27.86 -14.57 -11.88
C THR A 187 26.86 -13.43 -12.04
N ILE A 188 26.57 -12.66 -10.97
CA ILE A 188 25.69 -11.50 -11.11
C ILE A 188 26.35 -10.38 -11.94
N LYS A 189 27.69 -10.23 -11.86
CA LYS A 189 28.44 -9.34 -12.76
C LYS A 189 28.30 -9.77 -14.23
N LYS A 190 28.34 -11.08 -14.52
CA LYS A 190 28.09 -11.58 -15.89
C LYS A 190 26.71 -11.17 -16.40
N ALA A 191 25.67 -11.30 -15.56
CA ALA A 191 24.30 -10.87 -15.90
C ALA A 191 24.24 -9.37 -16.22
N LEU A 192 24.80 -8.52 -15.36
CA LEU A 192 24.88 -7.07 -15.57
C LEU A 192 25.64 -6.72 -16.87
N MET A 193 26.75 -7.40 -17.12
CA MET A 193 27.56 -7.16 -18.32
C MET A 193 26.79 -7.49 -19.60
N GLN A 194 25.89 -8.46 -19.59
CA GLN A 194 25.02 -8.71 -20.76
C GLN A 194 24.09 -7.53 -21.02
N CYS A 195 23.48 -6.92 -19.99
CA CYS A 195 22.66 -5.71 -20.15
C CYS A 195 23.49 -4.57 -20.77
N LEU A 196 24.71 -4.32 -20.28
CA LEU A 196 25.60 -3.30 -20.82
C LEU A 196 25.97 -3.57 -22.28
N LYS A 197 26.38 -4.80 -22.60
CA LYS A 197 26.84 -5.18 -23.94
C LYS A 197 25.72 -5.12 -24.97
N TYR A 198 24.50 -5.51 -24.60
CA TYR A 198 23.32 -5.30 -25.44
C TYR A 198 23.06 -3.81 -25.65
N ARG A 199 23.08 -2.99 -24.59
CA ARG A 199 22.91 -1.53 -24.71
C ARG A 199 23.91 -0.89 -25.67
N GLN A 200 25.18 -1.29 -25.60
CA GLN A 200 26.25 -0.76 -26.46
C GLN A 200 25.98 -0.97 -27.96
N VAL A 201 25.30 -2.05 -28.33
CA VAL A 201 25.01 -2.40 -29.73
C VAL A 201 23.63 -1.92 -30.15
N MET A 202 22.64 -2.06 -29.28
CA MET A 202 21.23 -1.82 -29.58
C MET A 202 20.83 -0.36 -29.56
N ARG A 203 21.49 0.47 -28.76
CA ARG A 203 21.17 1.90 -28.71
C ARG A 203 21.70 2.55 -29.99
N PRO A 204 20.82 3.12 -30.84
CA PRO A 204 21.25 3.76 -32.07
C PRO A 204 22.02 5.05 -31.74
N ASN A 205 23.01 5.36 -32.58
CA ASN A 205 23.76 6.61 -32.49
C ASN A 205 22.93 7.75 -33.11
N VAL A 206 22.06 8.35 -32.29
CA VAL A 206 21.19 9.47 -32.69
C VAL A 206 21.45 10.69 -31.80
N SER A 207 21.11 11.88 -32.31
CA SER A 207 21.12 13.11 -31.50
C SER A 207 20.32 12.94 -30.21
N SER A 208 20.81 13.51 -29.11
CA SER A 208 20.10 13.56 -27.82
C SER A 208 18.74 14.27 -27.90
N GLU A 209 18.51 15.06 -28.94
CA GLU A 209 17.24 15.76 -29.21
C GLU A 209 16.24 14.88 -29.98
N SER A 210 16.67 13.72 -30.48
CA SER A 210 15.77 12.81 -31.19
C SER A 210 14.68 12.29 -30.25
N VAL A 211 13.45 12.18 -30.75
CA VAL A 211 12.33 11.52 -30.05
C VAL A 211 12.71 10.09 -29.61
N SER A 212 13.60 9.45 -30.36
CA SER A 212 14.15 8.12 -30.08
C SER A 212 15.39 8.08 -29.18
N ALA A 213 15.84 9.21 -28.63
CA ALA A 213 17.06 9.27 -27.83
C ALA A 213 16.93 8.36 -26.60
N GLY A 214 17.59 7.20 -26.63
CA GLY A 214 17.57 6.21 -25.55
C GLY A 214 16.79 4.92 -25.87
N ALA A 215 15.95 4.91 -26.90
CA ALA A 215 15.31 3.69 -27.38
C ALA A 215 16.32 2.75 -28.02
N TRP A 216 16.03 1.45 -28.03
CA TRP A 216 16.85 0.40 -28.59
C TRP A 216 16.27 -0.08 -29.93
N GLN A 217 17.15 -0.48 -30.82
CA GLN A 217 16.82 -1.25 -32.01
C GLN A 217 16.33 -2.66 -31.61
N HIS A 218 15.55 -3.29 -32.48
CA HIS A 218 14.96 -4.60 -32.22
C HIS A 218 15.99 -5.74 -32.40
N ILE A 219 16.52 -5.90 -33.62
CA ILE A 219 17.43 -7.00 -33.98
C ILE A 219 18.66 -6.45 -34.70
N VAL A 220 19.83 -6.86 -34.21
CA VAL A 220 21.14 -6.51 -34.77
C VAL A 220 21.90 -7.79 -35.08
N GLY A 221 22.07 -8.08 -36.37
CA GLY A 221 22.83 -9.24 -36.83
C GLY A 221 22.58 -9.54 -38.31
N PRO A 222 23.15 -10.65 -38.79
CA PRO A 222 23.25 -10.90 -40.22
C PRO A 222 21.96 -11.42 -40.89
N ASN A 223 21.00 -11.98 -40.16
CA ASN A 223 19.96 -12.82 -40.76
C ASN A 223 18.55 -12.24 -40.62
N ASN A 224 18.20 -11.75 -39.43
CA ASN A 224 16.85 -11.26 -39.11
C ASN A 224 16.88 -9.77 -38.76
N GLU A 225 17.79 -9.00 -39.36
CA GLU A 225 18.02 -7.60 -39.02
C GLU A 225 16.72 -6.78 -39.03
N ASP A 226 16.46 -6.10 -37.91
CA ASP A 226 15.38 -5.13 -37.76
C ASP A 226 15.88 -3.98 -36.89
N ARG A 227 16.25 -2.88 -37.57
CA ARG A 227 16.78 -1.68 -36.92
C ARG A 227 15.69 -0.76 -36.36
N GLY A 228 14.42 -1.17 -36.44
CA GLY A 228 13.30 -0.40 -35.92
C GLY A 228 13.27 -0.34 -34.40
N LEU A 229 12.67 0.72 -33.86
CA LEU A 229 12.49 0.96 -32.42
C LEU A 229 11.21 0.29 -31.93
N TRP A 230 11.21 -1.04 -31.95
CA TRP A 230 10.04 -1.83 -31.61
C TRP A 230 9.63 -1.63 -30.15
N SER A 231 8.36 -1.29 -29.91
CA SER A 231 7.84 -0.93 -28.58
C SER A 231 7.97 -2.08 -27.60
N THR A 232 7.55 -3.28 -27.99
CA THR A 232 7.65 -4.50 -27.19
C THR A 232 9.11 -4.86 -26.90
N GLY A 233 10.00 -4.79 -27.90
CA GLY A 233 11.44 -5.03 -27.73
C GLY A 233 12.10 -4.09 -26.71
N ASN A 234 11.75 -2.80 -26.77
CA ASN A 234 12.16 -1.83 -25.75
C ASN A 234 11.59 -2.16 -24.36
N GLY A 235 10.35 -2.62 -24.32
CA GLY A 235 9.69 -3.14 -23.13
C GLY A 235 10.43 -4.32 -22.49
N TRP A 236 10.81 -5.31 -23.30
CA TRP A 236 11.62 -6.45 -22.86
C TRP A 236 12.95 -6.02 -22.28
N ALA A 237 13.68 -5.16 -22.99
CA ALA A 237 14.96 -4.65 -22.51
C ALA A 237 14.83 -3.91 -21.18
N ALA A 238 13.86 -3.01 -21.06
CA ALA A 238 13.65 -2.20 -19.86
C ALA A 238 13.20 -3.05 -18.66
N MET A 239 12.22 -3.93 -18.84
CA MET A 239 11.73 -4.78 -17.75
C MET A 239 12.75 -5.88 -17.37
N GLY A 240 13.48 -6.41 -18.34
CA GLY A 240 14.57 -7.35 -18.09
C GLY A 240 15.66 -6.74 -17.22
N MET A 241 16.12 -5.53 -17.58
CA MET A 241 17.03 -4.75 -16.73
C MET A 241 16.43 -4.42 -15.36
N ALA A 242 15.13 -4.12 -15.28
CA ALA A 242 14.45 -3.86 -14.01
C ALA A 242 14.46 -5.09 -13.09
N ARG A 243 14.38 -6.31 -13.63
CA ARG A 243 14.49 -7.56 -12.84
C ARG A 243 15.90 -7.83 -12.35
N VAL A 244 16.92 -7.54 -13.16
CA VAL A 244 18.32 -7.60 -12.73
C VAL A 244 18.58 -6.56 -11.63
N LEU A 245 18.06 -5.34 -11.78
CA LEU A 245 18.13 -4.28 -10.79
C LEU A 245 17.46 -4.70 -9.47
N ALA A 246 16.24 -5.25 -9.54
CA ALA A 246 15.53 -5.75 -8.37
C ALA A 246 16.33 -6.85 -7.63
N THR A 247 17.00 -7.73 -8.39
CA THR A 247 17.88 -8.75 -7.81
C THR A 247 19.05 -8.10 -7.06
N LEU A 248 19.70 -7.09 -7.65
CA LEU A 248 20.81 -6.37 -7.01
C LEU A 248 20.38 -5.63 -5.74
N LEU A 249 19.20 -5.01 -5.75
CA LEU A 249 18.64 -4.25 -4.62
C LEU A 249 18.27 -5.16 -3.45
N HIS A 250 17.77 -6.37 -3.73
CA HIS A 250 17.20 -7.24 -2.70
C HIS A 250 18.14 -8.36 -2.26
N TRP A 251 19.19 -8.65 -3.01
CA TRP A 251 20.19 -9.65 -2.60
C TRP A 251 21.22 -9.02 -1.64
N PRO A 252 21.37 -9.51 -0.39
CA PRO A 252 22.20 -8.85 0.62
C PRO A 252 23.66 -8.56 0.21
N PRO A 253 24.38 -9.45 -0.51
CA PRO A 253 25.73 -9.17 -0.97
C PRO A 253 25.87 -7.97 -1.90
N THR A 254 24.80 -7.54 -2.58
CA THR A 254 24.83 -6.45 -3.55
C THR A 254 23.99 -5.24 -3.17
N ALA A 255 23.09 -5.36 -2.20
CA ALA A 255 22.14 -4.30 -1.83
C ALA A 255 22.82 -2.99 -1.44
N ILE A 256 23.93 -3.06 -0.68
CA ILE A 256 24.67 -1.90 -0.16
C ILE A 256 26.16 -1.88 -0.52
N GLU A 257 26.63 -2.87 -1.28
CA GLU A 257 28.02 -2.91 -1.72
C GLU A 257 28.27 -1.79 -2.74
N ALA A 258 29.38 -1.07 -2.58
CA ALA A 258 29.57 0.20 -3.24
C ALA A 258 29.77 0.08 -4.76
N ASP A 259 30.39 -1.00 -5.27
CA ASP A 259 30.51 -1.24 -6.71
C ASP A 259 29.18 -1.77 -7.29
N ALA A 260 28.44 -2.58 -6.54
CA ALA A 260 27.09 -2.99 -6.88
C ALA A 260 26.11 -1.80 -6.91
N GLN A 261 26.28 -0.78 -6.06
CA GLN A 261 25.50 0.45 -6.12
C GLN A 261 25.79 1.28 -7.38
N ILE A 262 27.03 1.23 -7.92
CA ILE A 262 27.34 1.81 -9.25
C ILE A 262 26.56 1.06 -10.33
N ALA A 263 26.52 -0.28 -10.27
CA ALA A 263 25.73 -1.09 -11.19
C ALA A 263 24.21 -0.82 -11.08
N GLN A 264 23.69 -0.61 -9.87
CA GLN A 264 22.30 -0.21 -9.66
C GLN A 264 22.02 1.14 -10.33
N ALA A 265 22.90 2.13 -10.14
CA ALA A 265 22.82 3.46 -10.75
C ALA A 265 22.87 3.40 -12.29
N ASP A 266 23.73 2.54 -12.84
CA ASP A 266 23.81 2.27 -14.28
C ASP A 266 22.49 1.71 -14.83
N LEU A 267 21.92 0.68 -14.18
CA LEU A 267 20.64 0.10 -14.60
C LEU A 267 19.50 1.10 -14.49
N PHE A 268 19.40 1.88 -13.41
CA PHE A 268 18.41 2.97 -13.31
C PHE A 268 18.53 3.95 -14.48
N THR A 269 19.75 4.29 -14.87
CA THR A 269 20.02 5.20 -15.99
C THR A 269 19.57 4.56 -17.32
N TRP A 270 19.98 3.33 -17.60
CA TRP A 270 19.67 2.66 -18.87
C TRP A 270 18.18 2.37 -19.04
N ILE A 271 17.49 2.00 -17.96
CA ILE A 271 16.03 1.83 -17.97
C ILE A 271 15.36 3.19 -18.19
N GLY A 272 15.82 4.23 -17.48
CA GLY A 272 15.30 5.60 -17.63
C GLY A 272 15.42 6.14 -19.06
N GLU A 273 16.52 5.85 -19.76
CA GLU A 273 16.70 6.22 -21.16
C GLU A 273 15.61 5.64 -22.07
N ILE A 274 15.30 4.34 -21.93
CA ILE A 274 14.24 3.68 -22.71
C ILE A 274 12.86 4.26 -22.37
N LEU A 275 12.56 4.42 -21.08
CA LEU A 275 11.28 4.95 -20.62
C LEU A 275 11.07 6.40 -21.08
N GLN A 276 12.11 7.21 -21.06
CA GLN A 276 12.08 8.60 -21.53
C GLN A 276 11.86 8.68 -23.05
N ALA A 277 12.49 7.80 -23.83
CA ALA A 277 12.25 7.70 -25.27
C ALA A 277 10.81 7.28 -25.57
N ALA A 278 10.29 6.28 -24.86
CA ALA A 278 8.89 5.86 -24.99
C ALA A 278 7.91 6.98 -24.62
N MET A 279 8.14 7.71 -23.52
CA MET A 279 7.29 8.83 -23.10
C MET A 279 7.27 9.97 -24.12
N ASN A 280 8.38 10.21 -24.82
CA ASN A 280 8.48 11.25 -25.85
C ASN A 280 7.90 10.83 -27.22
N SER A 281 7.61 9.55 -27.41
CA SER A 281 7.19 9.00 -28.69
C SER A 281 5.74 9.32 -29.05
N PRO A 282 5.41 9.50 -30.35
CA PRO A 282 4.05 9.76 -30.79
C PRO A 282 3.13 8.58 -30.47
N LYS A 283 1.96 8.89 -29.93
CA LYS A 283 0.91 7.91 -29.61
C LYS A 283 -0.11 7.79 -30.75
N ASP A 284 -0.83 6.67 -30.78
CA ASP A 284 -2.07 6.50 -31.53
C ASP A 284 -3.17 6.07 -30.57
N LYS A 285 -4.30 6.77 -30.57
CA LYS A 285 -5.41 6.50 -29.62
C LYS A 285 -4.96 6.34 -28.16
N ARG A 286 -3.97 7.15 -27.74
CA ARG A 286 -3.33 7.15 -26.40
C ARG A 286 -2.45 5.95 -26.07
N LEU A 287 -2.22 5.02 -27.00
CA LEU A 287 -1.27 3.92 -26.87
C LEU A 287 0.04 4.22 -27.61
N LEU A 288 1.12 3.60 -27.19
CA LEU A 288 2.37 3.58 -27.96
C LEU A 288 2.16 2.78 -29.25
N ARG A 289 2.89 3.17 -30.29
CA ARG A 289 2.87 2.51 -31.59
C ARG A 289 3.84 1.33 -31.60
N ASN A 290 3.56 0.32 -32.43
CA ASN A 290 4.42 -0.86 -32.60
C ASN A 290 5.90 -0.50 -32.83
N TYR A 291 6.18 0.49 -33.69
CA TYR A 291 7.49 1.13 -33.73
C TYR A 291 7.35 2.57 -33.24
N LEU A 292 8.09 2.89 -32.17
CA LEU A 292 7.88 4.09 -31.36
C LEU A 292 7.91 5.39 -32.17
N ASN A 293 8.79 5.47 -33.17
CA ASN A 293 9.02 6.67 -33.98
C ASN A 293 8.25 6.68 -35.32
N ASP A 294 7.51 5.63 -35.67
CA ASP A 294 6.81 5.54 -36.95
C ASP A 294 5.30 5.76 -36.79
N THR A 295 4.84 6.95 -37.16
CA THR A 295 3.43 7.39 -37.07
C THR A 295 2.47 6.66 -38.00
N THR A 296 2.96 5.76 -38.87
CA THR A 296 2.11 4.92 -39.72
C THR A 296 1.65 3.64 -39.03
N TRP A 297 2.23 3.29 -37.88
CA TRP A 297 1.81 2.13 -37.08
C TRP A 297 0.64 2.41 -36.17
N PHE A 298 -0.27 1.45 -36.00
CA PHE A 298 -1.34 1.55 -35.02
C PHE A 298 -0.80 1.51 -33.58
N GLY A 299 -1.57 2.10 -32.66
CA GLY A 299 -1.30 2.01 -31.23
C GLY A 299 -1.64 0.62 -30.69
N GLU A 300 -0.75 0.03 -29.90
CA GLU A 300 -0.83 -1.37 -29.48
C GLU A 300 -0.67 -1.54 -27.95
N VAL A 301 -1.29 -2.58 -27.39
CA VAL A 301 -1.39 -2.79 -25.94
C VAL A 301 -0.12 -3.40 -25.34
N SER A 302 0.54 -4.34 -26.02
CA SER A 302 1.66 -5.12 -25.49
C SER A 302 2.82 -4.23 -25.04
N GLY A 303 3.44 -3.50 -25.97
CA GLY A 303 4.57 -2.62 -25.68
C GLY A 303 4.19 -1.48 -24.73
N THR A 304 2.99 -0.91 -24.90
CA THR A 304 2.45 0.09 -23.96
C THR A 304 2.36 -0.48 -22.54
N ALA A 305 1.88 -1.71 -22.37
CA ALA A 305 1.68 -2.33 -21.06
C ALA A 305 3.00 -2.62 -20.35
N ILE A 306 3.98 -3.26 -21.01
CA ILE A 306 5.25 -3.59 -20.36
C ILE A 306 6.12 -2.35 -20.06
N LEU A 307 6.11 -1.33 -20.92
CA LEU A 307 6.81 -0.07 -20.65
C LEU A 307 6.16 0.67 -19.48
N THR A 308 4.83 0.69 -19.42
CA THR A 308 4.08 1.28 -18.29
C THR A 308 4.30 0.49 -17.00
N ALA A 309 4.32 -0.85 -17.05
CA ALA A 309 4.66 -1.70 -15.92
C ALA A 309 6.06 -1.40 -15.38
N THR A 310 7.02 -1.21 -16.28
CA THR A 310 8.40 -0.84 -15.93
C THR A 310 8.45 0.50 -15.20
N VAL A 311 7.68 1.51 -15.62
CA VAL A 311 7.59 2.79 -14.88
C VAL A 311 7.20 2.55 -13.43
N TYR A 312 6.15 1.78 -13.17
CA TYR A 312 5.68 1.51 -11.81
C TYR A 312 6.69 0.70 -10.99
N ARG A 313 7.35 -0.31 -11.59
CA ARG A 313 8.42 -1.06 -10.91
C ARG A 313 9.59 -0.16 -10.52
N VAL A 314 10.06 0.67 -11.45
CA VAL A 314 11.18 1.59 -11.20
C VAL A 314 10.79 2.68 -10.20
N ALA A 315 9.55 3.17 -10.23
CA ALA A 315 9.04 4.12 -9.25
C ALA A 315 9.08 3.58 -7.82
N ALA A 316 8.79 2.29 -7.62
CA ALA A 316 8.94 1.67 -6.31
C ALA A 316 10.42 1.49 -5.93
N MET A 317 11.22 0.91 -6.82
CA MET A 317 12.63 0.58 -6.56
C MET A 317 13.51 1.82 -6.34
N GLN A 318 13.25 2.94 -7.02
CA GLN A 318 14.04 4.17 -6.82
C GLN A 318 13.84 4.79 -5.43
N GLU A 319 12.75 4.42 -4.74
CA GLU A 319 12.48 4.85 -3.36
C GLU A 319 13.21 3.96 -2.36
N GLU A 320 13.32 2.65 -2.67
CA GLU A 320 14.16 1.72 -1.90
C GLU A 320 15.64 2.07 -2.04
N ALA A 321 16.05 2.51 -3.23
CA ALA A 321 17.41 2.95 -3.56
C ALA A 321 17.65 4.45 -3.28
N SER A 322 16.92 5.08 -2.35
CA SER A 322 16.97 6.53 -2.13
C SER A 322 18.38 7.08 -1.84
N ALA A 323 19.25 6.25 -1.24
CA ALA A 323 20.64 6.60 -0.95
C ALA A 323 21.48 6.95 -2.20
N LEU A 324 21.14 6.35 -3.36
CA LEU A 324 21.80 6.63 -4.63
C LEU A 324 21.53 8.07 -5.09
N PHE A 325 20.30 8.55 -4.88
CA PHE A 325 19.82 9.84 -5.37
C PHE A 325 19.98 10.98 -4.35
N SER A 326 20.06 10.68 -3.06
CA SER A 326 20.27 11.67 -2.00
C SER A 326 21.74 12.09 -1.84
N GLY A 327 22.66 11.45 -2.57
CA GLY A 327 24.10 11.65 -2.46
C GLY A 327 24.74 10.94 -1.26
N GLN A 328 24.02 10.01 -0.62
CA GLN A 328 24.51 9.21 0.50
C GLN A 328 25.37 8.01 0.09
N ALA A 329 25.41 7.65 -1.20
CA ALA A 329 26.33 6.66 -1.77
C ALA A 329 27.56 7.36 -2.41
N PRO A 330 28.73 7.42 -1.72
CA PRO A 330 29.84 8.27 -2.16
C PRO A 330 30.48 7.84 -3.48
N LYS A 331 30.60 6.52 -3.71
CA LYS A 331 31.14 5.99 -4.99
C LYS A 331 30.22 6.34 -6.16
N VAL A 332 28.91 6.22 -5.97
CA VAL A 332 27.90 6.59 -7.00
C VAL A 332 27.93 8.08 -7.28
N LYS A 333 28.01 8.93 -6.24
CA LYS A 333 28.16 10.39 -6.43
C LYS A 333 29.40 10.76 -7.27
N LYS A 334 30.48 9.98 -7.15
CA LYS A 334 31.72 10.17 -7.93
C LYS A 334 31.59 9.66 -9.36
N SER A 335 31.01 8.47 -9.56
CA SER A 335 30.89 7.84 -10.88
C SER A 335 29.76 8.43 -11.73
N HIS A 336 28.69 8.90 -11.08
CA HIS A 336 27.49 9.48 -11.71
C HIS A 336 27.17 10.85 -11.09
N PRO A 337 28.02 11.87 -11.32
CA PRO A 337 27.81 13.21 -10.78
C PRO A 337 26.58 13.85 -11.42
N GLY A 338 25.43 13.75 -10.76
CA GLY A 338 24.16 14.25 -11.26
C GLY A 338 23.10 13.17 -11.55
N ILE A 339 23.28 11.94 -11.04
CA ILE A 339 22.21 10.94 -11.09
C ILE A 339 20.92 11.49 -10.49
N GLN A 340 19.82 11.29 -11.20
CA GLN A 340 18.47 11.66 -10.78
C GLN A 340 17.57 10.43 -10.80
N LYS A 341 16.47 10.49 -10.04
CA LYS A 341 15.41 9.48 -10.13
C LYS A 341 14.91 9.42 -11.57
N PRO A 342 14.99 8.27 -12.26
CA PRO A 342 14.60 8.17 -13.67
C PRO A 342 13.09 8.32 -13.86
N VAL A 343 12.28 7.92 -12.88
CA VAL A 343 10.82 8.10 -12.93
C VAL A 343 10.44 9.38 -12.18
N SER A 344 10.00 10.37 -12.95
CA SER A 344 9.46 11.64 -12.44
C SER A 344 7.93 11.58 -12.25
N ASN A 345 7.37 12.57 -11.55
CA ASN A 345 5.90 12.71 -11.43
C ASN A 345 5.21 12.83 -12.79
N LYS A 346 5.87 13.46 -13.77
CA LYS A 346 5.35 13.55 -15.15
C LYS A 346 5.27 12.17 -15.80
N MET A 347 6.29 11.33 -15.58
CA MET A 347 6.32 9.97 -16.11
C MET A 347 5.30 9.05 -15.40
N LEU A 348 5.06 9.26 -14.10
CA LEU A 348 3.97 8.57 -13.39
C LEU A 348 2.60 8.96 -13.94
N SER A 349 2.35 10.26 -14.16
CA SER A 349 1.12 10.73 -14.81
C SER A 349 0.94 10.13 -16.21
N TRP A 350 2.02 10.03 -16.99
CA TRP A 350 2.00 9.34 -18.29
C TRP A 350 1.68 7.84 -18.15
N ALA A 351 2.21 7.18 -17.13
CA ALA A 351 1.91 5.77 -16.87
C ALA A 351 0.44 5.57 -16.47
N ASP A 352 -0.13 6.45 -15.63
CA ASP A 352 -1.54 6.40 -15.23
C ASP A 352 -2.49 6.64 -16.42
N GLU A 353 -2.13 7.54 -17.34
CA GLU A 353 -2.87 7.72 -18.60
C GLU A 353 -2.83 6.47 -19.48
N ASN A 354 -1.66 5.84 -19.59
CA ASN A 354 -1.50 4.61 -20.36
C ASN A 354 -2.28 3.45 -19.73
N LEU A 355 -2.26 3.30 -18.40
CA LEU A 355 -3.03 2.29 -17.68
C LEU A 355 -4.53 2.40 -18.02
N LYS A 356 -5.08 3.61 -18.01
CA LYS A 356 -6.48 3.88 -18.41
C LYS A 356 -6.74 3.56 -19.88
N ALA A 357 -5.81 3.92 -20.78
CA ALA A 357 -5.93 3.65 -22.20
C ALA A 357 -5.91 2.14 -22.50
N ILE A 358 -5.04 1.40 -21.81
CA ILE A 358 -4.94 -0.06 -21.88
C ILE A 358 -6.20 -0.70 -21.35
N ALA A 359 -6.68 -0.31 -20.17
CA ALA A 359 -7.91 -0.87 -19.58
C ALA A 359 -9.10 -0.79 -20.56
N ALA A 360 -9.24 0.31 -21.31
CA ALA A 360 -10.26 0.48 -22.33
C ALA A 360 -10.13 -0.46 -23.55
N GLN A 361 -8.97 -1.09 -23.74
CA GLN A 361 -8.68 -2.07 -24.79
C GLN A 361 -8.75 -3.54 -24.32
N VAL A 362 -9.02 -3.78 -23.03
CA VAL A 362 -9.11 -5.13 -22.48
C VAL A 362 -10.58 -5.55 -22.35
N GLN A 363 -10.92 -6.68 -22.95
CA GLN A 363 -12.26 -7.25 -22.84
C GLN A 363 -12.46 -7.92 -21.47
N ASN A 364 -13.71 -8.12 -21.06
CA ASN A 364 -14.04 -8.75 -19.76
C ASN A 364 -13.45 -10.17 -19.59
N ASN A 365 -13.10 -10.86 -20.69
CA ASN A 365 -12.46 -12.16 -20.67
C ASN A 365 -10.91 -12.09 -20.62
N GLY A 366 -10.36 -10.91 -20.34
CA GLY A 366 -8.93 -10.66 -20.25
C GLY A 366 -8.19 -10.54 -21.58
N LEU A 367 -8.90 -10.57 -22.71
CA LEU A 367 -8.29 -10.44 -24.04
C LEU A 367 -7.93 -8.99 -24.34
N ALA A 368 -6.66 -8.74 -24.68
CA ALA A 368 -6.15 -7.44 -25.06
C ALA A 368 -6.23 -7.24 -26.59
N SER A 369 -6.65 -6.07 -27.06
CA SER A 369 -6.66 -5.77 -28.49
C SER A 369 -6.67 -4.26 -28.79
N PRO A 370 -5.91 -3.77 -29.79
CA PRO A 370 -4.97 -4.53 -30.60
C PRO A 370 -3.65 -4.77 -29.87
N VAL A 371 -3.04 -5.91 -30.14
CA VAL A 371 -1.68 -6.27 -29.69
C VAL A 371 -0.76 -6.39 -30.90
N VAL A 372 0.55 -6.51 -30.67
CA VAL A 372 1.50 -6.88 -31.73
C VAL A 372 1.36 -8.37 -32.04
N ASN A 373 1.58 -8.76 -33.30
CA ASN A 373 1.76 -10.16 -33.67
C ASN A 373 3.21 -10.59 -33.36
N PRO A 374 3.47 -11.41 -32.32
CA PRO A 374 4.83 -11.76 -31.92
C PRO A 374 5.57 -12.61 -32.96
N LEU A 375 4.84 -13.37 -33.79
CA LEU A 375 5.40 -14.18 -34.89
C LEU A 375 5.55 -13.39 -36.20
N GLY A 376 5.19 -12.12 -36.20
CA GLY A 376 5.18 -11.26 -37.37
C GLY A 376 5.15 -9.80 -36.96
N TRP A 377 6.20 -9.33 -36.27
CA TRP A 377 6.31 -7.96 -35.75
C TRP A 377 6.21 -6.87 -36.84
N GLY A 378 6.49 -7.23 -38.10
CA GLY A 378 6.29 -6.39 -39.28
C GLY A 378 4.87 -6.41 -39.88
N ASP A 379 3.93 -7.19 -39.32
CA ASP A 379 2.54 -7.26 -39.80
C ASP A 379 1.77 -5.99 -39.46
N ARG A 380 1.41 -5.22 -40.50
CA ARG A 380 0.66 -3.97 -40.37
C ARG A 380 -0.84 -4.19 -40.17
N LYS A 381 -1.34 -5.42 -40.28
CA LYS A 381 -2.73 -5.74 -39.98
C LYS A 381 -2.94 -5.72 -38.47
N LEU A 382 -3.99 -5.03 -38.02
CA LEU A 382 -4.42 -5.03 -36.62
C LEU A 382 -4.58 -6.47 -36.12
N PHE A 383 -3.78 -6.84 -35.12
CA PHE A 383 -3.84 -8.15 -34.50
C PHE A 383 -4.74 -8.10 -33.27
N THR A 384 -5.91 -8.72 -33.38
CA THR A 384 -7.03 -8.57 -32.43
C THR A 384 -7.36 -9.86 -31.67
N LYS A 385 -6.54 -10.90 -31.85
CA LYS A 385 -6.75 -12.23 -31.27
C LYS A 385 -6.11 -12.41 -29.89
N GLY A 386 -5.51 -11.36 -29.33
CA GLY A 386 -4.64 -11.44 -28.15
C GLY A 386 -3.29 -12.07 -28.48
N SER A 387 -2.34 -11.99 -27.55
CA SER A 387 -1.03 -12.65 -27.66
C SER A 387 -0.51 -13.02 -26.27
N PRO A 388 0.17 -14.17 -26.11
CA PRO A 388 0.68 -14.61 -24.80
C PRO A 388 1.45 -13.51 -24.05
N GLU A 389 2.23 -12.73 -24.79
CA GLU A 389 2.94 -11.55 -24.32
C GLU A 389 1.99 -10.44 -23.86
N GLY A 390 1.07 -10.00 -24.72
CA GLY A 390 0.14 -8.91 -24.41
C GLY A 390 -0.65 -9.17 -23.13
N GLU A 391 -1.23 -10.37 -22.99
CA GLU A 391 -1.93 -10.72 -21.76
C GLU A 391 -1.01 -10.94 -20.55
N SER A 392 0.23 -11.44 -20.74
CA SER A 392 1.20 -11.49 -19.65
C SER A 392 1.60 -10.09 -19.17
N PHE A 393 1.74 -9.13 -20.08
CA PHE A 393 2.10 -7.76 -19.76
C PHE A 393 0.99 -7.00 -19.07
N LEU A 394 -0.28 -7.31 -19.34
CA LEU A 394 -1.40 -6.80 -18.55
C LEU A 394 -1.28 -7.21 -17.08
N ILE A 395 -0.89 -8.46 -16.83
CA ILE A 395 -0.72 -8.97 -15.47
C ILE A 395 0.47 -8.27 -14.79
N MET A 396 1.61 -8.14 -15.48
CA MET A 396 2.78 -7.43 -14.97
C MET A 396 2.47 -5.95 -14.70
N LEU A 397 1.71 -5.30 -15.58
CA LEU A 397 1.23 -3.93 -15.40
C LEU A 397 0.39 -3.79 -14.14
N TYR A 398 -0.62 -4.66 -13.98
CA TYR A 398 -1.46 -4.67 -12.80
C TYR A 398 -0.62 -4.89 -11.52
N ALA A 399 0.25 -5.90 -11.52
CA ALA A 399 1.07 -6.23 -10.36
C ALA A 399 2.05 -5.10 -10.01
N ALA A 400 2.71 -4.50 -11.00
CA ALA A 400 3.61 -3.37 -10.82
C ALA A 400 2.88 -2.14 -10.28
N TRP A 401 1.71 -1.80 -10.82
CA TRP A 401 0.89 -0.69 -10.33
C TRP A 401 0.44 -0.94 -8.89
N ARG A 402 -0.14 -2.11 -8.59
CA ARG A 402 -0.55 -2.51 -7.24
C ARG A 402 0.60 -2.37 -6.25
N ASP A 403 1.77 -2.88 -6.61
CA ASP A 403 2.93 -2.87 -5.72
C ASP A 403 3.49 -1.44 -5.56
N CYS A 404 3.44 -0.61 -6.61
CA CYS A 404 3.80 0.82 -6.51
C CYS A 404 2.86 1.60 -5.58
N VAL A 405 1.55 1.36 -5.65
CA VAL A 405 0.56 1.94 -4.74
C VAL A 405 0.81 1.47 -3.31
N LYS A 406 1.04 0.17 -3.08
CA LYS A 406 1.38 -0.39 -1.76
C LYS A 406 2.70 0.18 -1.21
N ALA A 407 3.70 0.37 -2.06
CA ALA A 407 4.95 1.04 -1.73
C ALA A 407 4.75 2.55 -1.44
N GLY A 408 3.58 3.09 -1.77
CA GLY A 408 3.21 4.50 -1.63
C GLY A 408 3.84 5.40 -2.69
N ALA A 409 4.58 4.83 -3.65
CA ALA A 409 5.26 5.56 -4.71
C ALA A 409 4.28 6.04 -5.80
N CYS A 410 3.10 5.41 -5.88
CA CYS A 410 2.02 5.78 -6.77
C CYS A 410 0.75 6.18 -6.00
N GLU A 411 -0.09 6.99 -6.62
CA GLU A 411 -1.44 7.29 -6.11
C GLU A 411 -2.42 6.19 -6.52
N ASP A 412 -3.40 5.90 -5.65
CA ASP A 412 -4.46 4.96 -5.96
C ASP A 412 -5.49 5.63 -6.89
N CYS A 413 -5.59 5.15 -8.14
CA CYS A 413 -6.55 5.64 -9.11
C CYS A 413 -8.02 5.48 -8.64
N SER A 414 -8.32 4.52 -7.78
CA SER A 414 -9.68 4.29 -7.27
C SER A 414 -10.14 5.37 -6.28
N ALA A 415 -9.20 6.05 -5.61
CA ALA A 415 -9.50 7.16 -4.71
C ALA A 415 -9.99 8.42 -5.46
N VAL A 416 -9.64 8.57 -6.74
CA VAL A 416 -10.04 9.71 -7.59
C VAL A 416 -11.45 9.53 -8.17
N ILE A 417 -11.93 8.29 -8.30
CA ILE A 417 -13.27 7.97 -8.82
C ILE A 417 -14.31 8.04 -7.69
N GLN A 418 -14.00 7.49 -6.51
CA GLN A 418 -14.93 7.53 -5.37
C GLN A 418 -15.21 8.96 -4.85
N THR A 419 -14.20 9.83 -4.89
CA THR A 419 -14.34 11.23 -4.45
C THR A 419 -15.17 12.09 -5.41
N ASN A 420 -15.24 11.74 -6.70
CA ASN A 420 -16.05 12.45 -7.68
C ASN A 420 -17.48 11.88 -7.81
N GLU A 421 -17.66 10.56 -7.73
CA GLU A 421 -19.01 9.96 -7.78
C GLU A 421 -19.85 10.25 -6.52
N MET A 422 -19.25 10.26 -5.32
CA MET A 422 -19.98 10.66 -4.10
C MET A 422 -20.40 12.13 -4.15
N ARG A 423 -19.55 13.01 -4.71
CA ARG A 423 -19.83 14.45 -4.81
C ARG A 423 -20.93 14.76 -5.83
N ILE A 424 -21.02 13.99 -6.91
CA ILE A 424 -22.09 14.12 -7.91
C ILE A 424 -23.41 13.56 -7.37
N ARG A 425 -23.39 12.41 -6.68
CA ARG A 425 -24.60 11.83 -6.06
C ARG A 425 -25.13 12.68 -4.89
N ASP A 426 -24.27 13.35 -4.13
CA ASP A 426 -24.71 14.29 -3.08
C ASP A 426 -25.29 15.59 -3.65
N LEU A 427 -24.79 16.09 -4.78
CA LEU A 427 -25.35 17.25 -5.47
C LEU A 427 -26.70 16.94 -6.15
N GLU A 428 -26.90 15.71 -6.60
CA GLU A 428 -28.16 15.25 -7.18
C GLU A 428 -29.21 14.89 -6.12
N SER A 429 -28.81 14.30 -4.98
CA SER A 429 -29.74 13.99 -3.88
C SER A 429 -30.27 15.24 -3.17
N GLN A 430 -29.46 16.32 -3.10
CA GLN A 430 -29.89 17.61 -2.54
C GLN A 430 -30.84 18.40 -3.47
N ARG A 431 -30.91 18.07 -4.77
CA ARG A 431 -31.86 18.68 -5.72
C ARG A 431 -33.25 18.04 -5.72
N HIS A 432 -33.44 16.89 -5.08
CA HIS A 432 -34.71 16.14 -5.14
C HIS A 432 -35.50 16.06 -3.83
N HIS A 433 -35.12 16.82 -2.80
CA HIS A 433 -35.85 16.90 -1.52
C HIS A 433 -36.26 18.35 -1.16
N ARG A 434 -36.98 19.02 -2.07
CA ARG A 434 -37.91 20.09 -1.68
C ARG A 434 -39.29 19.77 -2.25
N PRO A 435 -40.32 19.55 -1.42
CA PRO A 435 -41.68 19.55 -1.91
C PRO A 435 -42.04 20.97 -2.31
N SER A 436 -42.54 21.13 -3.53
CA SER A 436 -43.33 22.27 -3.94
C SER A 436 -44.56 22.38 -3.03
N SER A 437 -44.67 23.47 -2.27
CA SER A 437 -45.97 23.97 -1.83
C SER A 437 -46.16 25.35 -2.44
N GLU A 438 -46.99 25.39 -3.47
CA GLU A 438 -47.78 26.56 -3.80
C GLU A 438 -48.47 27.04 -2.52
N LEU A 439 -48.08 28.22 -2.04
CA LEU A 439 -48.83 29.16 -1.21
C LEU A 439 -47.83 30.28 -0.87
N TRP A 440 -48.26 31.54 -1.01
CA TRP A 440 -47.46 32.79 -0.92
C TRP A 440 -46.87 33.34 -2.23
N LYS A 441 -47.71 33.39 -3.29
CA LYS A 441 -47.71 34.53 -4.23
C LYS A 441 -48.88 35.46 -3.88
N ALA A 442 -48.81 36.13 -2.74
CA ALA A 442 -49.59 37.34 -2.42
C ALA A 442 -49.11 37.86 -1.06
N HIS A 443 -48.84 39.17 -0.97
CA HIS A 443 -48.20 39.87 0.15
C HIS A 443 -46.71 39.51 0.31
N THR A 444 -45.73 40.39 0.11
CA THR A 444 -45.67 41.79 0.54
C THR A 444 -44.67 42.56 -0.33
N PHE A 445 -45.21 43.40 -1.20
CA PHE A 445 -44.56 44.62 -1.67
C PHE A 445 -44.87 45.70 -0.63
N LYS A 446 -44.10 45.79 0.46
CA LYS A 446 -43.99 47.00 1.30
C LYS A 446 -43.07 46.80 2.50
N LEU A 447 -42.31 47.87 2.75
CA LEU A 447 -41.72 48.28 4.03
C LEU A 447 -40.29 47.79 4.34
N LYS A 448 -39.34 48.44 3.65
CA LYS A 448 -38.26 49.18 4.33
C LYS A 448 -38.87 50.26 5.25
N HIS A 449 -38.13 50.63 6.29
CA HIS A 449 -38.51 51.52 7.40
C HIS A 449 -39.47 50.83 8.38
N ASP A 450 -39.18 50.71 9.67
CA ASP A 450 -38.85 51.85 10.50
C ASP A 450 -38.47 51.44 11.95
N PHE A 451 -37.74 52.32 12.63
CA PHE A 451 -37.54 52.48 14.10
C PHE A 451 -36.49 51.68 14.90
N ALA A 452 -35.42 52.41 15.22
CA ALA A 452 -34.68 52.37 16.47
C ALA A 452 -35.54 52.86 17.66
N HIS A 453 -35.30 52.36 18.89
CA HIS A 453 -34.92 53.15 20.07
C HIS A 453 -34.96 52.35 21.40
N MET A 454 -33.95 52.66 22.25
CA MET A 454 -33.93 52.67 23.73
C MET A 454 -33.92 51.34 24.50
N SER A 455 -33.36 51.20 25.71
CA SER A 455 -32.38 51.92 26.56
C SER A 455 -32.40 51.25 27.95
N LYS A 456 -31.26 51.26 28.67
CA LYS A 456 -31.09 51.33 30.15
C LYS A 456 -31.15 50.06 31.06
N HIS A 457 -29.94 49.72 31.53
CA HIS A 457 -29.42 49.59 32.92
C HIS A 457 -29.74 48.40 33.88
N PRO A 458 -28.79 48.07 34.81
CA PRO A 458 -28.61 46.78 35.52
C PRO A 458 -29.13 46.81 36.99
N PRO A 459 -28.95 45.74 37.81
CA PRO A 459 -27.82 45.73 38.78
C PRO A 459 -27.26 44.35 39.24
N GLU A 460 -26.06 44.38 39.83
CA GLU A 460 -25.35 43.40 40.69
C GLU A 460 -25.95 43.32 42.14
N PRO A 461 -25.31 42.68 43.16
CA PRO A 461 -24.79 41.30 43.37
C PRO A 461 -25.27 40.72 44.74
N LEU A 462 -24.82 39.52 45.19
CA LEU A 462 -24.52 39.18 46.61
C LEU A 462 -24.20 37.68 46.83
N GLY A 463 -23.12 37.39 47.57
CA GLY A 463 -23.21 36.52 48.75
C GLY A 463 -22.49 35.16 48.76
N LEU A 464 -21.27 35.16 49.32
CA LEU A 464 -20.44 34.02 49.77
C LEU A 464 -21.14 33.02 50.73
N GLY A 465 -20.71 31.75 50.69
CA GLY A 465 -20.98 30.78 51.76
C GLY A 465 -20.27 29.43 51.59
N ILE A 466 -19.06 29.30 52.15
CA ILE A 466 -18.27 28.05 52.26
C ILE A 466 -18.82 27.17 53.38
N TRP A 467 -19.15 25.90 53.12
CA TRP A 467 -19.16 24.84 54.14
C TRP A 467 -18.55 23.55 53.59
N SER A 468 -17.44 23.13 54.20
CA SER A 468 -16.79 21.85 54.00
C SER A 468 -17.54 20.73 54.71
N SER A 469 -17.64 19.54 54.11
CA SER A 469 -17.42 18.27 54.84
C SER A 469 -17.49 17.05 53.92
N ARG A 470 -16.34 16.40 53.75
CA ARG A 470 -16.24 14.98 53.40
C ARG A 470 -16.86 14.18 54.55
N ILE A 471 -17.77 13.24 54.26
CA ILE A 471 -18.01 12.00 55.04
C ILE A 471 -18.96 11.06 54.24
N THR A 472 -18.43 9.88 53.90
CA THR A 472 -19.11 8.58 53.81
C THR A 472 -19.99 8.22 52.59
N VAL A 473 -19.38 7.77 51.48
CA VAL A 473 -20.05 6.95 50.44
C VAL A 473 -19.82 5.44 50.64
N GLN A 474 -18.97 5.02 51.57
CA GLN A 474 -18.68 3.60 51.82
C GLN A 474 -19.82 2.77 52.47
N ARG A 475 -20.98 3.37 52.80
CA ARG A 475 -22.10 2.65 53.43
C ARG A 475 -23.27 2.29 52.51
N MET A 476 -23.31 2.74 51.25
CA MET A 476 -24.43 2.44 50.35
C MET A 476 -24.23 1.23 49.42
N LEU A 477 -23.00 0.75 49.20
CA LEU A 477 -22.71 -0.28 48.20
C LEU A 477 -22.95 -1.75 48.64
N LYS A 478 -23.66 -2.00 49.75
CA LYS A 478 -23.86 -3.37 50.28
C LYS A 478 -25.26 -3.96 50.10
N ARG A 479 -26.16 -3.35 49.30
CA ARG A 479 -27.56 -3.80 49.20
C ARG A 479 -28.12 -4.10 47.80
N LEU A 480 -27.31 -4.24 46.77
CA LEU A 480 -27.80 -4.63 45.44
C LEU A 480 -27.03 -5.85 44.89
N ARG A 481 -27.36 -7.03 45.41
CA ARG A 481 -27.18 -8.31 44.71
C ARG A 481 -28.56 -8.93 44.58
N LEU A 482 -29.11 -8.99 43.36
CA LEU A 482 -30.23 -9.84 43.04
C LEU A 482 -29.83 -10.78 41.90
N GLN A 483 -30.04 -12.07 42.15
CA GLN A 483 -29.86 -13.20 41.24
C GLN A 483 -30.99 -13.27 40.20
N PRO A 484 -30.80 -14.01 39.09
CA PRO A 484 -31.79 -14.11 38.03
C PRO A 484 -32.75 -15.30 38.24
N THR A 485 -34.06 -15.07 38.15
CA THR A 485 -35.05 -16.12 37.93
C THR A 485 -35.97 -15.80 36.77
N LYS A 486 -36.26 -16.86 36.00
CA LYS A 486 -37.02 -16.90 34.75
C LYS A 486 -38.53 -16.80 34.97
N THR A 487 -39.20 -16.28 33.93
CA THR A 487 -40.57 -16.56 33.45
C THR A 487 -41.71 -16.58 34.46
N ASP A 488 -42.62 -15.62 34.32
CA ASP A 488 -43.98 -15.99 33.89
C ASP A 488 -44.71 -14.83 33.20
N THR A 489 -45.39 -15.19 32.13
CA THR A 489 -46.20 -14.35 31.26
C THR A 489 -47.59 -14.22 31.88
N GLN A 490 -48.01 -13.02 32.25
CA GLN A 490 -49.44 -12.71 32.31
C GLN A 490 -49.68 -11.21 32.15
N MET A 491 -50.41 -10.88 31.08
CA MET A 491 -51.02 -9.58 30.86
C MET A 491 -52.01 -9.31 31.98
N ALA A 492 -51.61 -8.47 32.93
CA ALA A 492 -52.54 -7.78 33.82
C ALA A 492 -52.48 -6.29 33.49
N ALA A 493 -53.56 -5.80 32.90
CA ALA A 493 -53.83 -4.38 32.77
C ALA A 493 -53.98 -3.80 34.18
N ASN A 494 -52.88 -3.25 34.72
CA ASN A 494 -52.94 -2.41 35.91
C ASN A 494 -52.84 -0.95 35.47
N THR A 495 -54.00 -0.32 35.47
CA THR A 495 -54.19 1.13 35.56
C THR A 495 -53.55 1.63 36.85
N ASN A 496 -52.24 1.91 36.83
CA ASN A 496 -51.63 2.75 37.83
C ASN A 496 -51.81 4.20 37.36
N THR A 497 -52.82 4.87 37.92
CA THR A 497 -52.80 6.33 38.05
C THR A 497 -51.42 6.77 38.54
N PRO A 498 -50.74 7.73 37.87
CA PRO A 498 -49.42 8.15 38.29
C PRO A 498 -49.54 8.79 39.67
N ASP A 499 -48.91 8.17 40.66
CA ASP A 499 -48.63 8.80 41.95
C ASP A 499 -47.85 10.10 41.67
N PRO A 500 -48.41 11.29 41.96
CA PRO A 500 -47.76 12.56 41.67
C PRO A 500 -46.48 12.79 42.50
N SER A 501 -46.18 11.89 43.45
CA SER A 501 -45.00 12.00 44.32
C SER A 501 -43.77 11.24 43.82
N ARG A 502 -43.87 10.44 42.76
CA ARG A 502 -42.75 9.63 42.27
C ARG A 502 -41.83 10.43 41.35
N LYS A 503 -40.83 11.07 41.96
CA LYS A 503 -39.73 11.70 41.20
C LYS A 503 -38.86 10.64 40.52
N SER A 504 -38.69 10.78 39.22
CA SER A 504 -37.75 10.05 38.37
C SER A 504 -36.36 10.69 38.39
N PHE A 505 -35.36 9.97 37.89
CA PHE A 505 -34.00 10.50 37.72
C PHE A 505 -33.97 11.77 36.84
N PHE A 506 -34.89 11.89 35.88
CA PHE A 506 -34.97 13.04 34.98
C PHE A 506 -35.65 14.26 35.60
N ASP A 507 -36.27 14.11 36.78
CA ASP A 507 -36.82 15.23 37.56
C ASP A 507 -35.75 15.96 38.39
N LEU A 508 -34.51 15.45 38.40
CA LEU A 508 -33.34 16.19 38.90
C LEU A 508 -32.95 17.29 37.91
N PRO A 509 -32.49 18.46 38.38
CA PRO A 509 -31.81 19.44 37.52
C PRO A 509 -30.65 18.82 36.72
N ALA A 510 -30.42 19.31 35.51
CA ALA A 510 -29.42 18.76 34.59
C ALA A 510 -28.01 18.74 35.21
N GLU A 511 -27.69 19.70 36.06
CA GLU A 511 -26.43 19.82 36.79
C GLU A 511 -26.20 18.62 37.72
N LEU A 512 -27.25 18.18 38.43
CA LEU A 512 -27.16 17.03 39.33
C LEU A 512 -27.10 15.71 38.55
N ARG A 513 -27.78 15.63 37.39
CA ARG A 513 -27.67 14.44 36.51
C ARG A 513 -26.26 14.33 35.93
N ASN A 514 -25.68 15.44 35.47
CA ASN A 514 -24.30 15.49 34.98
C ASN A 514 -23.29 15.10 36.07
N ALA A 515 -23.46 15.58 37.30
CA ALA A 515 -22.60 15.15 38.42
C ALA A 515 -22.66 13.64 38.67
N VAL A 516 -23.85 13.03 38.57
CA VAL A 516 -23.99 11.57 38.65
C VAL A 516 -23.29 10.90 37.46
N TYR A 517 -23.50 11.38 36.24
CA TYR A 517 -22.86 10.87 35.04
C TYR A 517 -21.32 10.93 35.11
N GLU A 518 -20.75 12.03 35.57
CA GLU A 518 -19.31 12.22 35.74
C GLU A 518 -18.72 11.22 36.74
N LEU A 519 -19.39 11.00 37.88
CA LEU A 519 -18.97 10.00 38.86
C LEU A 519 -18.94 8.58 38.26
N PHE A 520 -19.96 8.22 37.48
CA PHE A 520 -20.00 6.92 36.80
C PHE A 520 -18.98 6.81 35.66
N ALA A 521 -18.67 7.90 34.97
CA ALA A 521 -17.68 7.91 33.90
C ALA A 521 -16.24 7.80 34.43
N ALA A 522 -15.94 8.42 35.57
CA ALA A 522 -14.63 8.37 36.22
C ALA A 522 -14.20 6.92 36.60
N ASP A 523 -15.16 6.09 37.00
CA ASP A 523 -14.93 4.69 37.40
C ASP A 523 -15.04 3.68 36.21
N CYS A 524 -15.17 4.17 34.97
CA CYS A 524 -15.41 3.32 33.80
C CYS A 524 -14.25 3.40 32.79
N PRO A 525 -13.16 2.61 32.95
CA PRO A 525 -12.11 2.54 31.94
C PRO A 525 -12.65 1.86 30.67
N LEU A 526 -12.47 2.52 29.53
CA LEU A 526 -12.89 2.01 28.23
C LEU A 526 -11.69 1.50 27.45
N THR A 527 -11.71 0.23 27.06
CA THR A 527 -10.71 -0.33 26.15
C THR A 527 -11.36 -0.66 24.82
N LEU A 528 -10.96 0.05 23.77
CA LEU A 528 -11.34 -0.28 22.39
C LEU A 528 -10.42 -1.41 21.90
N SER A 529 -10.83 -2.64 22.15
CA SER A 529 -10.14 -3.88 21.77
C SER A 529 -10.93 -4.66 20.71
N SER A 530 -10.22 -5.42 19.86
CA SER A 530 -10.84 -6.31 18.87
C SER A 530 -11.50 -7.55 19.46
N LYS A 531 -11.38 -7.79 20.78
CA LYS A 531 -11.97 -8.95 21.46
C LYS A 531 -13.40 -8.61 21.89
N THR A 532 -14.36 -9.40 21.44
CA THR A 532 -15.75 -9.37 21.88
C THR A 532 -15.83 -9.73 23.36
N GLY A 533 -16.40 -8.85 24.20
CA GLY A 533 -16.60 -9.17 25.63
C GLY A 533 -16.77 -7.98 26.59
N VAL A 534 -16.76 -6.73 26.13
CA VAL A 534 -17.01 -5.59 27.03
C VAL A 534 -18.51 -5.40 27.18
N THR A 535 -19.03 -5.57 28.40
CA THR A 535 -20.40 -5.19 28.75
C THR A 535 -20.52 -3.67 28.70
N PRO A 536 -21.45 -3.09 27.92
CA PRO A 536 -21.69 -1.65 27.91
C PRO A 536 -22.03 -1.15 29.32
N SER A 537 -21.65 0.09 29.65
CA SER A 537 -22.09 0.71 30.91
C SER A 537 -23.61 0.61 31.03
N SER A 538 -24.11 0.17 32.20
CA SER A 538 -25.53 -0.06 32.44
C SER A 538 -26.38 1.20 32.18
N LEU A 539 -25.82 2.39 32.34
CA LEU A 539 -26.47 3.67 32.05
C LEU A 539 -26.70 3.91 30.55
N LEU A 540 -25.82 3.42 29.67
CA LEU A 540 -26.02 3.50 28.21
C LEU A 540 -27.18 2.59 27.72
N LEU A 541 -27.55 1.61 28.55
CA LEU A 541 -28.61 0.64 28.29
C LEU A 541 -29.91 0.99 29.01
N ALA A 542 -29.89 1.94 29.95
CA ALA A 542 -31.03 2.26 30.81
C ALA A 542 -32.20 2.93 30.06
N SER A 543 -31.93 3.93 29.22
CA SER A 543 -32.92 4.59 28.37
C SER A 543 -32.25 5.37 27.23
N ARG A 544 -33.02 5.79 26.22
CA ARG A 544 -32.52 6.67 25.14
C ARG A 544 -32.03 8.00 25.70
N GLN A 545 -32.81 8.62 26.60
CA GLN A 545 -32.42 9.88 27.23
C GLN A 545 -31.15 9.74 28.07
N CYS A 546 -31.01 8.66 28.86
CA CYS A 546 -29.75 8.39 29.57
C CYS A 546 -28.58 8.22 28.62
N ARG A 547 -28.76 7.52 27.50
CA ARG A 547 -27.70 7.34 26.50
C ARG A 547 -27.27 8.67 25.89
N ASP A 548 -28.21 9.52 25.52
CA ASP A 548 -27.94 10.79 24.85
C ASP A 548 -27.27 11.79 25.80
N GLU A 549 -27.64 11.82 27.08
CA GLU A 549 -27.01 12.67 28.11
C GLU A 549 -25.65 12.09 28.59
N TYR A 550 -25.56 10.78 28.82
CA TYR A 550 -24.38 10.15 29.42
C TYR A 550 -23.24 9.88 28.44
N LEU A 551 -23.53 9.51 27.18
CA LEU A 551 -22.49 9.10 26.22
C LEU A 551 -21.44 10.20 25.95
N PRO A 552 -21.80 11.48 25.75
CA PRO A 552 -20.82 12.55 25.62
C PRO A 552 -19.98 12.72 26.90
N ILE A 553 -20.59 12.69 28.08
CA ILE A 553 -19.89 12.83 29.37
C ILE A 553 -18.91 11.67 29.57
N LEU A 554 -19.34 10.44 29.28
CA LEU A 554 -18.51 9.24 29.33
C LEU A 554 -17.31 9.37 28.38
N LEU A 555 -17.53 9.75 27.12
CA LEU A 555 -16.45 9.88 26.14
C LEU A 555 -15.51 11.06 26.41
N GLY A 556 -15.97 12.10 27.09
CA GLY A 556 -15.16 13.26 27.48
C GLY A 556 -14.33 13.09 28.74
N THR A 557 -14.72 12.19 29.66
CA THR A 557 -14.11 12.09 30.99
C THR A 557 -13.51 10.72 31.31
N ALA A 558 -13.95 9.64 30.66
CA ALA A 558 -13.43 8.30 30.92
C ALA A 558 -11.97 8.15 30.48
N ARG A 559 -11.25 7.23 31.13
CA ARG A 559 -9.96 6.75 30.63
C ARG A 559 -10.19 5.86 29.42
N ILE A 560 -9.77 6.29 28.24
CA ILE A 560 -9.99 5.56 26.98
C ILE A 560 -8.65 5.05 26.46
N GLN A 561 -8.51 3.74 26.31
CA GLN A 561 -7.34 3.13 25.70
C GLN A 561 -7.72 2.46 24.38
N VAL A 562 -7.05 2.85 23.30
CA VAL A 562 -7.26 2.31 21.96
C VAL A 562 -6.02 1.58 21.52
N SER A 563 -6.11 0.27 21.29
CA SER A 563 -4.95 -0.50 20.85
C SER A 563 -4.90 -0.64 19.33
N ILE A 564 -3.96 0.05 18.70
CA ILE A 564 -3.71 -0.01 17.25
C ILE A 564 -2.59 -1.01 16.98
N THR A 565 -2.68 -1.78 15.91
CA THR A 565 -1.64 -2.74 15.52
C THR A 565 -1.27 -2.49 14.07
N ASP A 566 0.04 -2.43 13.79
CA ASP A 566 0.60 -2.20 12.45
C ASP A 566 -0.04 -1.00 11.73
N MET A 567 -0.21 0.10 12.47
CA MET A 567 -0.84 1.35 12.01
C MET A 567 -2.24 1.21 11.41
N ASN A 568 -2.99 0.14 11.72
CA ASN A 568 -4.35 -0.03 11.24
C ASN A 568 -5.37 0.69 12.13
N PHE A 569 -5.79 1.89 11.70
CA PHE A 569 -6.76 2.75 12.40
C PHE A 569 -8.22 2.53 11.96
N THR A 570 -8.48 1.61 11.02
CA THR A 570 -9.80 1.46 10.37
C THR A 570 -10.95 1.34 11.37
N LYS A 571 -10.79 0.51 12.42
CA LYS A 571 -11.83 0.33 13.44
C LYS A 571 -12.07 1.59 14.26
N LEU A 572 -11.02 2.35 14.56
CA LEU A 572 -11.14 3.61 15.29
C LEU A 572 -11.86 4.66 14.43
N MET A 573 -11.48 4.77 13.15
CA MET A 573 -12.14 5.67 12.20
C MET A 573 -13.63 5.36 12.05
N VAL A 574 -14.00 4.09 11.84
CA VAL A 574 -15.40 3.66 11.77
C VAL A 574 -16.15 3.98 13.06
N THR A 575 -15.51 3.77 14.21
CA THR A 575 -16.11 4.10 15.52
C THR A 575 -16.38 5.59 15.63
N ILE A 576 -15.43 6.45 15.28
CA ILE A 576 -15.58 7.91 15.35
C ILE A 576 -16.67 8.39 14.36
N CYS A 577 -16.69 7.86 13.13
CA CYS A 577 -17.72 8.21 12.15
C CYS A 577 -19.14 7.85 12.63
N GLY A 578 -19.28 6.79 13.43
CA GLY A 578 -20.56 6.34 13.97
C GLY A 578 -21.08 7.13 15.19
N LEU A 579 -20.28 8.04 15.76
CA LEU A 579 -20.68 8.87 16.90
C LEU A 579 -21.51 10.09 16.47
N SER A 580 -22.40 10.58 17.34
CA SER A 580 -23.07 11.88 17.16
C SER A 580 -22.08 13.04 17.27
N ASP A 581 -22.43 14.23 16.77
CA ASP A 581 -21.54 15.41 16.83
C ASP A 581 -21.12 15.79 18.26
N GLY A 582 -22.07 15.72 19.21
CA GLY A 582 -21.77 15.96 20.62
C GLY A 582 -20.80 14.93 21.20
N ALA A 583 -20.99 13.65 20.87
CA ALA A 583 -20.11 12.57 21.31
C ALA A 583 -18.72 12.65 20.65
N ARG A 584 -18.64 13.03 19.37
CA ARG A 584 -17.37 13.25 18.66
C ARG A 584 -16.57 14.38 19.29
N LYS A 585 -17.20 15.52 19.57
CA LYS A 585 -16.55 16.67 20.23
C LYS A 585 -16.05 16.29 21.62
N ALA A 586 -16.89 15.62 22.41
CA ALA A 586 -16.49 15.17 23.74
C ALA A 586 -15.30 14.20 23.70
N MET A 587 -15.31 13.22 22.79
CA MET A 587 -14.20 12.29 22.61
C MET A 587 -12.90 13.00 22.17
N ALA A 588 -13.00 14.00 21.29
CA ALA A 588 -11.85 14.78 20.82
C ALA A 588 -11.23 15.66 21.92
N SER A 589 -12.02 16.11 22.90
CA SER A 589 -11.58 16.91 24.04
C SER A 589 -11.08 16.07 25.23
N ASN A 590 -11.10 14.75 25.14
CA ASN A 590 -10.69 13.86 26.23
C ASN A 590 -9.16 13.76 26.34
N LEU A 591 -8.60 14.37 27.38
CA LEU A 591 -7.16 14.35 27.68
C LEU A 591 -6.64 13.01 28.20
N SER A 592 -7.53 12.10 28.60
CA SER A 592 -7.22 10.75 29.10
C SER A 592 -7.35 9.67 28.02
N LEU A 593 -7.47 10.07 26.74
CA LEU A 593 -7.52 9.13 25.62
C LEU A 593 -6.11 8.83 25.09
N LEU A 594 -5.77 7.55 25.13
CA LEU A 594 -4.47 7.01 24.79
C LEU A 594 -4.56 6.03 23.62
N ILE A 595 -3.82 6.31 22.56
CA ILE A 595 -3.63 5.41 21.43
C ILE A 595 -2.33 4.62 21.65
N VAL A 596 -2.47 3.33 21.88
CA VAL A 596 -1.37 2.40 22.13
C VAL A 596 -1.02 1.70 20.82
N LEU A 597 0.14 2.03 20.27
CA LEU A 597 0.67 1.50 19.03
C LEU A 597 1.41 0.18 19.29
N ARG A 598 1.03 -0.86 18.55
CA ARG A 598 1.68 -2.17 18.56
C ARG A 598 2.30 -2.45 17.20
N VAL A 599 3.61 -2.64 17.17
CA VAL A 599 4.35 -3.05 15.98
C VAL A 599 4.58 -4.56 16.04
N LYS A 600 3.97 -5.32 15.12
CA LYS A 600 4.05 -6.79 15.06
C LYS A 600 4.53 -7.29 13.71
N LYS A 601 4.00 -6.76 12.61
CA LYS A 601 4.24 -7.24 11.24
C LYS A 601 4.63 -6.05 10.36
N CYS A 602 5.80 -6.11 9.71
CA CYS A 602 6.16 -5.19 8.63
C CYS A 602 5.32 -5.51 7.38
N GLY A 603 4.03 -5.16 7.42
CA GLY A 603 3.07 -5.44 6.34
C GLY A 603 3.03 -4.33 5.30
N SER A 604 2.70 -4.66 4.06
CA SER A 604 2.53 -3.71 2.95
C SER A 604 1.49 -2.61 3.25
N ASP A 605 0.50 -2.91 4.07
CA ASP A 605 -0.69 -2.06 4.24
C ASP A 605 -0.48 -0.96 5.29
N VAL A 606 0.64 -0.99 6.02
CA VAL A 606 0.98 -0.03 7.08
C VAL A 606 0.92 1.40 6.57
N TYR A 607 1.45 1.66 5.38
CA TYR A 607 1.49 3.00 4.81
C TYR A 607 0.11 3.50 4.38
N ALA A 608 -0.67 2.64 3.71
CA ALA A 608 -2.05 2.97 3.31
C ALA A 608 -2.91 3.28 4.53
N ASN A 609 -2.81 2.44 5.57
CA ASN A 609 -3.54 2.64 6.82
C ASN A 609 -3.13 3.92 7.56
N LEU A 610 -1.82 4.21 7.60
CA LEU A 610 -1.29 5.44 8.19
C LEU A 610 -1.76 6.68 7.42
N ARG A 611 -1.69 6.64 6.08
CA ARG A 611 -2.16 7.74 5.21
C ARG A 611 -3.65 8.01 5.43
N ALA A 612 -4.47 6.97 5.42
CA ALA A 612 -5.92 7.08 5.66
C ALA A 612 -6.22 7.73 7.02
N TRP A 613 -5.50 7.34 8.07
CA TRP A 613 -5.64 7.95 9.40
C TRP A 613 -5.25 9.44 9.42
N CYS A 614 -4.10 9.79 8.85
CA CYS A 614 -3.64 11.17 8.86
C CYS A 614 -4.53 12.08 8.00
N GLN A 615 -5.07 11.57 6.89
CA GLN A 615 -6.06 12.27 6.08
C GLN A 615 -7.39 12.44 6.83
N PHE A 616 -7.84 11.41 7.54
CA PHE A 616 -9.01 11.48 8.40
C PHE A 616 -8.88 12.57 9.48
N GLN A 617 -7.70 12.67 10.11
CA GLN A 617 -7.40 13.73 11.09
C GLN A 617 -7.31 15.13 10.46
N ALA A 618 -6.74 15.25 9.27
CA ALA A 618 -6.66 16.52 8.55
C ALA A 618 -8.06 17.03 8.13
N GLN A 619 -8.93 16.13 7.66
CA GLN A 619 -10.31 16.45 7.29
C GLN A 619 -11.17 16.80 8.51
N ALA A 620 -10.99 16.11 9.63
CA ALA A 620 -11.64 16.46 10.90
C ALA A 620 -11.25 17.87 11.41
N SER A 621 -10.14 18.43 10.91
CA SER A 621 -9.66 19.77 11.26
C SER A 621 -10.20 20.89 10.34
N THR A 622 -11.00 20.60 9.31
CA THR A 622 -11.40 21.56 8.25
C THR A 622 -12.91 21.71 8.05
N LEU A 623 -13.74 21.30 9.02
CA LEU A 623 -15.19 21.51 8.95
C LEU A 623 -15.54 23.02 8.95
N PRO A 624 -16.47 23.50 8.09
CA PRO A 624 -16.91 24.89 8.08
C PRO A 624 -17.71 25.20 9.36
N SER A 625 -17.24 26.15 10.14
CA SER A 625 -17.98 26.74 11.25
C SER A 625 -19.06 27.68 10.71
N THR A 626 -20.24 27.15 10.38
CA THR A 626 -21.45 27.98 10.43
C THR A 626 -21.72 28.27 11.91
N GLU A 627 -21.50 29.53 12.30
CA GLU A 627 -21.77 30.13 13.61
C GLU A 627 -20.96 29.55 14.77
N ARG A 628 -19.78 30.17 15.05
CA ARG A 628 -19.22 30.32 16.40
C ARG A 628 -17.99 31.22 16.42
N ASP A 629 -17.81 31.90 17.55
CA ASP A 629 -16.81 32.93 17.85
C ASP A 629 -15.37 32.56 17.48
N GLU A 630 -14.62 33.57 17.02
CA GLU A 630 -13.23 33.51 16.55
C GLU A 630 -12.21 33.05 17.63
N HIS A 631 -12.64 32.74 18.86
CA HIS A 631 -11.79 32.22 19.94
C HIS A 631 -11.81 30.69 20.11
N GLU A 632 -12.65 29.94 19.36
CA GLU A 632 -12.74 28.46 19.47
C GLU A 632 -12.17 27.69 18.26
N ALA A 633 -11.56 28.37 17.30
CA ALA A 633 -11.16 27.82 16.00
C ALA A 633 -9.93 26.86 15.99
N GLU A 634 -9.44 26.40 17.15
CA GLU A 634 -8.14 25.70 17.23
C GLU A 634 -8.11 24.38 18.02
N VAL A 635 -9.23 23.78 18.40
CA VAL A 635 -9.18 22.50 19.13
C VAL A 635 -9.10 21.32 18.16
N ARG A 636 -7.91 21.09 17.60
CA ARG A 636 -7.60 19.78 16.99
C ARG A 636 -7.76 18.69 18.05
N PRO A 637 -8.31 17.51 17.73
CA PRO A 637 -8.24 16.37 18.63
C PRO A 637 -6.78 16.11 19.01
N LEU A 638 -6.47 16.17 20.30
CA LEU A 638 -5.14 15.87 20.83
C LEU A 638 -5.14 14.42 21.29
N TRP A 639 -4.89 13.51 20.35
CA TRP A 639 -4.66 12.11 20.70
C TRP A 639 -3.24 11.95 21.24
N HIS A 640 -3.09 11.24 22.35
CA HIS A 640 -1.78 10.84 22.86
C HIS A 640 -1.39 9.47 22.32
N TYR A 641 -0.21 9.38 21.71
CA TYR A 641 0.35 8.14 21.17
C TYR A 641 1.42 7.59 22.12
N ILE A 642 1.42 6.28 22.34
CA ILE A 642 2.52 5.56 23.00
C ILE A 642 2.79 4.24 22.29
N ILE A 643 4.00 3.69 22.46
CA ILE A 643 4.29 2.30 22.11
C ILE A 643 3.83 1.39 23.26
N ASP A 644 3.31 0.21 22.94
CA ASP A 644 2.87 -0.79 23.92
C ASP A 644 4.05 -1.22 24.83
N PRO A 645 4.06 -0.82 26.12
CA PRO A 645 5.19 -1.08 27.01
C PRO A 645 5.27 -2.55 27.44
N ALA A 646 4.20 -3.33 27.23
CA ALA A 646 4.14 -4.73 27.63
C ALA A 646 4.78 -5.69 26.62
N ARG A 647 5.32 -5.19 25.50
CA ARG A 647 5.91 -5.99 24.43
C ARG A 647 7.27 -5.44 24.02
N GLU A 648 8.28 -6.29 24.00
CA GLU A 648 9.58 -5.94 23.43
C GLU A 648 9.44 -5.66 21.93
N THR A 649 9.83 -4.46 21.51
CA THR A 649 9.90 -4.05 20.11
C THR A 649 11.34 -4.13 19.61
N ASN A 650 11.56 -4.77 18.46
CA ASN A 650 12.88 -4.85 17.86
C ASN A 650 13.25 -3.49 17.21
N ALA A 651 14.49 -3.02 17.43
CA ALA A 651 15.02 -1.81 16.81
C ALA A 651 14.89 -1.82 15.27
N ALA A 652 15.15 -2.96 14.61
CA ALA A 652 15.01 -3.08 13.15
C ALA A 652 13.55 -2.90 12.69
N GLN A 653 12.57 -3.29 13.51
CA GLN A 653 11.16 -3.07 13.21
C GLN A 653 10.80 -1.59 13.37
N LEU A 654 11.22 -0.96 14.47
CA LEU A 654 11.01 0.48 14.67
C LEU A 654 11.64 1.31 13.55
N ASP A 655 12.82 0.93 13.09
CA ASP A 655 13.51 1.58 11.96
C ASP A 655 12.70 1.52 10.67
N TRP A 656 12.13 0.35 10.39
CA TRP A 656 11.25 0.16 9.24
C TRP A 656 9.99 1.03 9.34
N TYR A 657 9.34 1.09 10.51
CA TYR A 657 8.16 1.95 10.74
C TYR A 657 8.49 3.43 10.63
N CYS A 658 9.58 3.90 11.26
CA CYS A 658 10.04 5.28 11.13
C CYS A 658 10.30 5.65 9.67
N GLY A 659 10.90 4.74 8.88
CA GLY A 659 11.08 4.92 7.44
C GLY A 659 9.77 5.20 6.71
N ARG A 660 8.74 4.38 6.92
CA ARG A 660 7.41 4.56 6.27
C ARG A 660 6.73 5.86 6.69
N VAL A 661 6.83 6.23 7.96
CA VAL A 661 6.25 7.47 8.50
C VAL A 661 6.96 8.71 7.93
N ARG A 662 8.30 8.69 7.81
CA ARG A 662 9.07 9.76 7.16
C ARG A 662 8.71 9.94 5.69
N VAL A 663 8.59 8.84 4.95
CA VAL A 663 8.16 8.87 3.55
C VAL A 663 6.79 9.55 3.40
N LEU A 664 5.84 9.28 4.30
CA LEU A 664 4.54 9.96 4.26
C LEU A 664 4.66 11.45 4.57
N LYS A 665 5.52 11.84 5.52
CA LYS A 665 5.78 13.24 5.88
C LYS A 665 6.40 14.02 4.72
N GLU A 666 7.32 13.41 3.98
CA GLU A 666 8.03 14.02 2.85
C GLU A 666 7.14 14.14 1.61
N ARG A 667 6.27 13.16 1.37
CA ARG A 667 5.36 13.15 0.21
C ARG A 667 4.10 14.00 0.37
N SER A 668 3.70 14.32 1.60
CA SER A 668 2.45 15.06 1.86
C SER A 668 2.64 16.58 1.77
N SER A 669 1.87 17.24 0.91
CA SER A 669 1.77 18.71 0.87
C SER A 669 0.80 19.29 1.93
N ASP A 670 -0.08 18.47 2.50
CA ASP A 670 -1.08 18.88 3.49
C ASP A 670 -0.44 19.11 4.89
N LYS A 671 -0.59 20.33 5.42
CA LYS A 671 -0.06 20.73 6.74
C LYS A 671 -0.68 19.95 7.89
N GLY A 672 -1.97 19.62 7.81
CA GLY A 672 -2.70 18.80 8.78
C GLY A 672 -2.13 17.39 8.87
N VAL A 673 -1.95 16.74 7.72
CA VAL A 673 -1.34 15.42 7.60
C VAL A 673 0.09 15.44 8.16
N ARG A 674 0.92 16.42 7.79
CA ARG A 674 2.32 16.49 8.26
C ARG A 674 2.44 16.61 9.78
N ILE A 675 1.55 17.37 10.42
CA ILE A 675 1.51 17.52 11.88
C ILE A 675 1.18 16.18 12.55
N GLU A 676 0.18 15.47 12.03
CA GLU A 676 -0.25 14.20 12.63
C GLU A 676 0.79 13.10 12.42
N VAL A 677 1.39 13.04 11.23
CA VAL A 677 2.51 12.14 10.92
C VAL A 677 3.70 12.41 11.83
N GLN A 678 3.99 13.69 12.14
CA GLN A 678 5.09 14.04 13.04
C GLN A 678 4.88 13.50 14.46
N ARG A 679 3.66 13.60 15.02
CA ARG A 679 3.35 13.09 16.35
C ARG A 679 3.60 11.58 16.48
N ILE A 680 3.21 10.82 15.46
CA ILE A 680 3.45 9.37 15.41
C ILE A 680 4.94 9.08 15.25
N LEU A 681 5.66 9.87 14.44
CA LEU A 681 7.10 9.72 14.24
C LEU A 681 7.88 9.97 15.53
N ASP A 682 7.55 11.03 16.26
CA ASP A 682 8.22 11.40 17.52
C ASP A 682 8.15 10.26 18.54
N VAL A 683 7.01 9.58 18.62
CA VAL A 683 6.80 8.45 19.54
C VAL A 683 7.62 7.22 19.13
N LEU A 684 7.68 6.91 17.83
CA LEU A 684 8.48 5.79 17.32
C LEU A 684 9.99 6.06 17.48
N GLU A 685 10.44 7.29 17.22
CA GLU A 685 11.84 7.69 17.36
C GLU A 685 12.27 7.81 18.84
N GLY A 686 11.36 8.26 19.71
CA GLY A 686 11.57 8.29 21.15
C GLY A 686 11.77 6.90 21.74
N GLU A 687 10.97 5.93 21.31
CA GLU A 687 11.13 4.52 21.69
C GLU A 687 12.44 3.94 21.12
N ARG A 688 12.76 4.22 19.84
CA ARG A 688 14.01 3.78 19.19
C ARG A 688 15.27 4.27 19.92
N THR A 689 15.28 5.53 20.35
CA THR A 689 16.48 6.18 20.91
C THR A 689 16.62 5.98 22.42
N GLY A 690 15.65 5.32 23.07
CA GLY A 690 15.59 5.23 24.53
C GLY A 690 15.44 6.58 25.23
N LYS A 691 15.20 7.66 24.46
CA LYS A 691 14.99 9.04 24.96
C LYS A 691 13.52 9.34 25.20
N SER A 692 12.66 8.34 25.28
CA SER A 692 11.27 8.53 25.63
C SER A 692 11.18 9.33 26.93
N GLU A 693 10.90 10.64 26.85
CA GLU A 693 10.60 11.50 27.99
C GLU A 693 9.33 11.03 28.74
N LEU A 694 8.67 9.97 28.24
CA LEU A 694 7.60 9.23 28.90
C LEU A 694 8.10 8.13 29.84
N GLY A 695 9.41 8.05 30.12
CA GLY A 695 10.00 7.29 31.24
C GLY A 695 9.50 7.66 32.65
N SER A 696 8.54 8.58 32.77
CA SER A 696 7.88 8.98 34.03
C SER A 696 6.56 8.24 34.34
N TRP A 697 6.09 7.28 33.52
CA TRP A 697 4.86 6.51 33.85
C TRP A 697 5.12 5.19 34.59
N ASN A 698 6.35 4.98 35.08
CA ASN A 698 6.66 3.96 36.10
C ASN A 698 6.47 4.46 37.55
N MET A 699 5.90 5.65 37.77
CA MET A 699 5.46 6.04 39.10
C MET A 699 4.10 5.39 39.42
N GLY A 700 4.04 4.74 40.58
CA GLY A 700 2.91 3.95 41.03
C GLY A 700 1.57 4.68 40.94
N PHE A 701 0.52 3.85 40.85
CA PHE A 701 -0.91 4.13 40.64
C PHE A 701 -1.61 5.17 41.57
N GLY A 702 -0.89 5.98 42.34
CA GLY A 702 -1.43 6.97 43.30
C GLY A 702 -1.26 8.45 42.94
N ASP A 703 -0.21 8.86 42.22
CA ASP A 703 0.18 10.29 42.18
C ASP A 703 -0.37 11.10 41.00
N ALA A 704 -0.88 10.45 39.95
CA ALA A 704 -1.57 11.14 38.85
C ALA A 704 -2.87 11.84 39.30
N TYR A 705 -3.44 11.43 40.45
CA TYR A 705 -4.60 12.08 41.07
C TYR A 705 -4.21 13.40 41.76
N ALA A 706 -2.97 13.55 42.22
CA ALA A 706 -2.49 14.77 42.88
C ALA A 706 -2.28 15.93 41.88
N LEU A 707 -1.88 15.63 40.64
CA LEU A 707 -1.74 16.62 39.56
C LEU A 707 -3.09 17.09 39.00
N TYR A 708 -4.11 16.21 38.95
CA TYR A 708 -5.46 16.59 38.53
C TYR A 708 -6.23 17.36 39.62
N ALA A 709 -6.05 17.00 40.90
CA ALA A 709 -6.63 17.73 42.03
C ALA A 709 -6.06 19.16 42.15
N ALA A 710 -4.81 19.40 41.75
CA ALA A 710 -4.16 20.71 41.77
C ALA A 710 -4.59 21.65 40.63
N ASN A 711 -5.03 21.13 39.48
CA ASN A 711 -5.53 21.94 38.37
C ASN A 711 -7.04 22.23 38.46
N ALA A 712 -7.81 21.37 39.15
CA ALA A 712 -9.21 21.64 39.48
C ALA A 712 -9.37 22.72 40.58
N THR A 713 -8.32 22.99 41.38
CA THR A 713 -8.32 24.06 42.40
C THR A 713 -7.90 25.44 41.86
N ARG A 714 -7.64 25.59 40.55
CA ARG A 714 -7.38 26.89 39.89
C ARG A 714 -8.53 27.43 39.04
N ARG A 715 -9.70 26.77 39.09
CA ARG A 715 -10.96 27.25 38.49
C ARG A 715 -12.09 27.21 39.50
N THR A 716 -11.86 27.86 40.63
CA THR A 716 -12.81 28.44 41.60
C THR A 716 -12.07 29.59 42.25
#